data_AF-A0AAV5F524-F1
#
_entry.id   AF-A0AAV5F524-F1
#
_cell.length_a   1.000
_cell.length_b   1.000
_cell.length_c   1.000
_cell.angle_alpha   90.00
_cell.angle_beta   90.00
_cell.angle_gamma   90.00
#
_symmetry.space_group_name_H-M   'P 1'
#
loop_
_entity.id
_entity.type
_entity.pdbx_description
1 polymer ?
#
loop_
_entity_poly.entity_id
_entity_poly.type
_entity_poly.pdbx_seq_one_letter_code
_entity_poly.pdbx_strand_id
1 'polypeptide(L)'
;MAADALSIIPSAVLRNLSDKLYEKRKNAALEIEGIVKQLATAGEHEKISAVIQLLTHDFTYSPQANHRKGGLIGLAAVTVGLTSEAAQHLEQIVPPVLSSFQDQDSRVRYYACEALYNIAKVVRGDFIIYFNKIFDSLCKLSADSDANVQSAAHLLDRLVKDIVTESDQFSIEEFIPLLRERMNVLNPYVRQFLVGWITVLDSVPDIDMLGFLPDFLDGLFNMLSDSSHEIRQQADAALSEFLQEIKNSPINEFVKLGGEQLVPYYADILGAILPCISDEEEKIRVVARETNEELRAIKADPTEGFDIGAILTIAKRELNSEHEATRIEALHWFSTLLARYRVEFLAYLNDIFDPLLSALSDPSDAVVLLVLEVHACIAEESHHFRDLVSYLIRTFHNNHVLLEKRGALIVRRLCVLLGAEKVYRESSTILESEVDLDFASVMVQALNLILLTSTELGELRSLLKKSLVDSCGKDLFQSLYASWRHSPMATISLCLLAQLLEPGKHTWLLKTLYGLLMLLPQQSAAFKILRTRLKTVPFSENLKRTSSANPYSQILQVTEDGTRNQDTQNYSAINFSSLLQQFENMQQQHRLHLKNQLQSRKSASAVVLSQGWRIRHRPGSKARTVKGPITDASQLPKWNYDGSSTGQAPGEDSEVILYPQAIFKDPFRRGDNILVMCDCYTPQGEPIPTNKRHNAAKIFSHPDVVAEEPWYGIEQEYTLLQKDGPYYCGAGADKAFGRDVVDAHYKACLYAGINISGINGEVMPGQWEFQVGPSVGIAAADQIWVARYILERITEIAGVVLSLDPKPIKGDWNGAGAHTNYSTKTMREPGGYEVIKKAIEKLGKKHAEHIAAYGEGNERRLTGRHETADINTFKWGVANRGASIRVGRDTEKDGKGYFEDRRPASNMDPYVVTSMIADTTLLWKGN
;
A
#
# COMPACT_ATOMS: atom_id res chain seq x y z
N MET A 1 55.85 47.47 49.81
CA MET A 1 54.65 46.61 49.87
C MET A 1 54.99 45.12 49.77
N ALA A 2 55.80 44.63 48.82
CA ALA A 2 56.25 43.22 48.84
C ALA A 2 57.02 42.82 50.11
N ALA A 3 57.73 43.77 50.75
CA ALA A 3 58.43 43.55 52.01
C ALA A 3 57.51 43.35 53.24
N ASP A 4 56.27 43.85 53.23
CA ASP A 4 55.32 43.67 54.34
C ASP A 4 54.63 42.30 54.28
N ALA A 5 54.35 41.77 53.07
CA ALA A 5 53.73 40.45 52.89
C ALA A 5 54.60 39.28 53.37
N LEU A 6 55.93 39.38 53.16
CA LEU A 6 56.92 38.42 53.66
C LEU A 6 57.04 38.39 55.19
N SER A 7 56.54 39.43 55.88
CA SER A 7 56.48 39.46 57.35
C SER A 7 55.21 38.83 57.92
N ILE A 8 54.16 38.69 57.09
CA ILE A 8 52.84 38.19 57.49
C ILE A 8 52.78 36.66 57.42
N ILE A 9 53.33 36.06 56.35
CA ILE A 9 53.35 34.60 56.19
C ILE A 9 54.73 34.07 56.59
N PRO A 10 54.83 33.11 57.54
CA PRO A 10 56.11 32.54 57.95
C PRO A 10 56.86 31.93 56.75
N SER A 11 58.18 32.13 56.68
CA SER A 11 59.02 31.64 55.58
C SER A 11 58.96 30.11 55.41
N ALA A 12 58.73 29.38 56.50
CA ALA A 12 58.51 27.93 56.46
C ALA A 12 57.22 27.55 55.69
N VAL A 13 56.15 28.35 55.82
CA VAL A 13 54.88 28.16 55.13
C VAL A 13 55.04 28.43 53.64
N LEU A 14 55.70 29.55 53.27
CA LEU A 14 56.00 29.87 51.87
C LEU A 14 56.85 28.77 51.19
N ARG A 15 57.84 28.22 51.90
CA ARG A 15 58.65 27.10 51.39
C ARG A 15 57.83 25.82 51.22
N ASN A 16 56.95 25.51 52.17
CA ASN A 16 56.10 24.33 52.11
C ASN A 16 55.04 24.44 50.99
N LEU A 17 54.58 25.66 50.68
CA LEU A 17 53.63 25.93 49.60
C LEU A 17 54.23 25.62 48.22
N SER A 18 55.56 25.76 48.06
CA SER A 18 56.30 25.38 46.84
C SER A 18 56.86 23.95 46.86
N ASP A 19 56.57 23.14 47.88
CA ASP A 19 57.11 21.78 48.01
C ASP A 19 56.53 20.85 46.92
N LYS A 20 57.24 19.77 46.59
CA LYS A 20 56.80 18.76 45.63
C LYS A 20 55.64 17.91 46.17
N LEU A 21 55.59 17.67 47.48
CA LEU A 21 54.57 16.86 48.14
C LEU A 21 53.27 17.65 48.33
N TYR A 22 52.15 17.09 47.89
CA TYR A 22 50.82 17.71 48.04
C TYR A 22 50.45 17.97 49.50
N GLU A 23 50.66 17.01 50.40
CA GLU A 23 50.33 17.16 51.82
C GLU A 23 51.02 18.36 52.48
N LYS A 24 52.26 18.66 52.09
CA LYS A 24 52.96 19.84 52.61
C LYS A 24 52.37 21.13 52.08
N ARG A 25 51.99 21.18 50.80
CA ARG A 25 51.30 22.34 50.22
C ARG A 25 49.93 22.56 50.86
N LYS A 26 49.18 21.48 51.09
CA LYS A 26 47.88 21.50 51.75
C LYS A 26 47.98 22.02 53.18
N ASN A 27 48.93 21.52 53.98
CA ASN A 27 49.15 22.01 55.34
C ASN A 27 49.56 23.49 55.35
N ALA A 28 50.44 23.91 54.45
CA ALA A 28 50.81 25.32 54.31
C ALA A 28 49.59 26.20 53.94
N ALA A 29 48.70 25.71 53.08
CA ALA A 29 47.48 26.42 52.72
C ALA A 29 46.50 26.53 53.91
N LEU A 30 46.35 25.49 54.73
CA LEU A 30 45.57 25.55 55.97
C LEU A 30 46.13 26.57 56.98
N GLU A 31 47.46 26.70 57.06
CA GLU A 31 48.09 27.75 57.87
C GLU A 31 47.79 29.15 57.30
N ILE A 32 47.83 29.32 55.97
CA ILE A 32 47.45 30.59 55.30
C ILE A 32 45.97 30.91 55.57
N GLU A 33 45.06 29.94 55.47
CA GLU A 33 43.65 30.10 55.81
C GLU A 33 43.48 30.64 57.24
N GLY A 34 44.20 30.05 58.21
CA GLY A 34 44.18 30.47 59.61
C GLY A 34 44.68 31.91 59.81
N ILE A 35 45.75 32.29 59.11
CA ILE A 35 46.30 33.66 59.15
C ILE A 35 45.30 34.65 58.56
N VAL A 36 44.75 34.36 57.38
CA VAL A 36 43.78 35.23 56.71
C VAL A 36 42.52 35.41 57.56
N LYS A 37 42.05 34.34 58.20
CA LYS A 37 40.90 34.40 59.12
C LYS A 37 41.15 35.33 60.32
N GLN A 38 42.36 35.32 60.87
CA GLN A 38 42.75 36.24 61.94
C GLN A 38 42.82 37.69 61.45
N LEU A 39 43.40 37.92 60.27
CA LEU A 39 43.50 39.25 59.66
C LEU A 39 42.12 39.83 59.32
N ALA A 40 41.20 39.01 58.80
CA ALA A 40 39.81 39.39 58.53
C ALA A 40 39.10 39.78 59.83
N THR A 41 39.23 38.97 60.89
CA THR A 41 38.66 39.28 62.21
C THR A 41 39.23 40.59 62.80
N ALA A 42 40.47 40.93 62.45
CA ALA A 42 41.13 42.17 62.86
C ALA A 42 40.84 43.38 61.94
N GLY A 43 40.12 43.19 60.83
CA GLY A 43 39.82 44.25 59.85
C GLY A 43 41.03 44.74 59.05
N GLU A 44 42.10 43.94 58.94
CA GLU A 44 43.36 44.35 58.30
C GLU A 44 43.37 44.09 56.78
N HIS A 45 42.45 44.72 56.04
CA HIS A 45 42.23 44.49 54.60
C HIS A 45 43.45 44.76 53.69
N GLU A 46 44.32 45.70 54.06
CA GLU A 46 45.56 45.97 53.31
C GLU A 46 46.53 44.78 53.38
N LYS A 47 46.62 44.13 54.54
CA LYS A 47 47.48 42.96 54.73
C LYS A 47 46.96 41.73 53.99
N ILE A 48 45.63 41.57 53.96
CA ILE A 48 44.97 40.54 53.15
C ILE A 48 45.26 40.75 51.66
N SER A 49 45.14 41.99 51.17
CA SER A 49 45.47 42.34 49.79
C SER A 49 46.95 42.08 49.47
N ALA A 50 47.86 42.36 50.41
CA ALA A 50 49.28 42.07 50.26
C ALA A 50 49.57 40.55 50.18
N VAL A 51 48.84 39.74 50.95
CA VAL A 51 48.91 38.26 50.87
C VAL A 51 48.42 37.76 49.51
N ILE A 52 47.29 38.27 49.01
CA ILE A 52 46.76 37.91 47.68
C ILE A 52 47.76 38.29 46.59
N GLN A 53 48.32 39.50 46.65
CA GLN A 53 49.32 39.95 45.68
C GLN A 53 50.59 39.09 45.70
N LEU A 54 51.06 38.68 46.88
CA LEU A 54 52.20 37.77 47.03
C LEU A 54 51.92 36.42 46.36
N LEU A 55 50.79 35.80 46.66
CA LEU A 55 50.39 34.52 46.06
C LEU A 55 50.16 34.63 44.56
N THR A 56 49.70 35.78 44.08
CA THR A 56 49.50 36.02 42.65
C THR A 56 50.81 36.22 41.91
N HIS A 57 51.65 37.17 42.33
CA HIS A 57 52.86 37.51 41.59
C HIS A 57 53.99 36.49 41.76
N ASP A 58 54.23 36.01 42.99
CA ASP A 58 55.39 35.17 43.29
C ASP A 58 55.08 33.67 43.09
N PHE A 59 53.79 33.29 43.11
CA PHE A 59 53.37 31.90 42.98
C PHE A 59 52.58 31.61 41.69
N THR A 60 51.38 32.16 41.47
CA THR A 60 50.55 31.76 40.30
C THR A 60 51.16 32.15 38.96
N TYR A 61 51.85 33.30 38.87
CA TYR A 61 52.60 33.71 37.68
C TYR A 61 54.06 33.23 37.66
N SER A 62 54.46 32.37 38.59
CA SER A 62 55.83 31.86 38.67
C SER A 62 56.18 30.97 37.47
N PRO A 63 57.42 31.02 36.95
CA PRO A 63 57.88 30.07 35.94
C PRO A 63 57.91 28.63 36.46
N GLN A 64 57.97 28.42 37.78
CA GLN A 64 58.05 27.09 38.38
C GLN A 64 56.66 26.48 38.62
N ALA A 65 56.41 25.30 38.05
CA ALA A 65 55.10 24.64 38.16
C ALA A 65 54.66 24.36 39.61
N ASN A 66 55.58 24.00 40.52
CA ASN A 66 55.21 23.77 41.92
C ASN A 66 54.81 25.05 42.65
N HIS A 67 55.40 26.20 42.29
CA HIS A 67 54.99 27.49 42.83
C HIS A 67 53.58 27.83 42.34
N ARG A 68 53.28 27.61 41.05
CA ARG A 68 51.92 27.83 40.53
C ARG A 68 50.87 26.97 41.24
N LYS A 69 51.16 25.68 41.44
CA LYS A 69 50.30 24.75 42.21
C LYS A 69 50.08 25.24 43.64
N GLY A 70 51.15 25.70 44.29
CA GLY A 70 51.08 26.30 45.63
C GLY A 70 50.24 27.56 45.68
N GLY A 71 50.42 28.47 44.71
CA GLY A 71 49.66 29.71 44.59
C GLY A 71 48.16 29.48 44.42
N LEU A 72 47.77 28.50 43.58
CA LEU A 72 46.36 28.15 43.36
C LEU A 72 45.69 27.62 44.64
N ILE A 73 46.32 26.69 45.35
CA ILE A 73 45.80 26.17 46.62
C ILE A 73 45.80 27.28 47.69
N GLY A 74 46.83 28.13 47.70
CA GLY A 74 46.93 29.27 48.60
C GLY A 74 45.81 30.30 48.39
N LEU A 75 45.51 30.68 47.14
CA LEU A 75 44.43 31.59 46.81
C LEU A 75 43.06 31.02 47.21
N ALA A 76 42.82 29.73 46.98
CA ALA A 76 41.61 29.07 47.46
C ALA A 76 41.51 29.09 48.99
N ALA A 77 42.61 28.85 49.70
CA ALA A 77 42.66 28.93 51.17
C ALA A 77 42.43 30.35 51.70
N VAL A 78 42.92 31.38 51.00
CA VAL A 78 42.60 32.79 51.32
C VAL A 78 41.08 33.00 51.22
N THR A 79 40.45 32.55 50.13
CA THR A 79 38.99 32.69 49.97
C THR A 79 38.22 31.97 51.08
N VAL A 80 38.62 30.74 51.44
CA VAL A 80 38.00 30.00 52.55
C VAL A 80 38.16 30.74 53.89
N GLY A 81 39.35 31.32 54.14
CA GLY A 81 39.62 32.09 55.36
C GLY A 81 38.81 33.38 55.49
N LEU A 82 38.50 34.03 54.36
CA LEU A 82 37.71 35.26 54.30
C LEU A 82 36.22 35.02 54.53
N THR A 83 35.72 33.82 54.24
CA THR A 83 34.30 33.46 54.38
C THR A 83 33.36 34.48 53.69
N SER A 84 32.59 35.29 54.44
CA SER A 84 31.67 36.30 53.88
C SER A 84 32.37 37.53 53.26
N GLU A 85 33.61 37.83 53.62
CA GLU A 85 34.35 38.98 53.05
C GLU A 85 35.02 38.64 51.72
N ALA A 86 34.97 37.36 51.30
CA ALA A 86 35.63 36.88 50.10
C ALA A 86 35.18 37.62 48.83
N ALA A 87 33.91 38.02 48.75
CA ALA A 87 33.33 38.73 47.61
C ALA A 87 34.09 40.02 47.26
N GLN A 88 34.59 40.75 48.26
CA GLN A 88 35.30 42.03 48.08
C GLN A 88 36.67 41.86 47.42
N HIS A 89 37.22 40.63 47.42
CA HIS A 89 38.56 40.33 46.93
C HIS A 89 38.57 39.48 45.66
N LEU A 90 37.40 39.12 45.12
CA LEU A 90 37.29 38.24 43.94
C LEU A 90 38.00 38.78 42.69
N GLU A 91 38.01 40.10 42.49
CA GLU A 91 38.69 40.75 41.36
C GLU A 91 40.20 40.50 41.37
N GLN A 92 40.80 40.31 42.55
CA GLN A 92 42.22 40.01 42.69
C GLN A 92 42.49 38.49 42.65
N ILE A 93 41.52 37.66 43.07
CA ILE A 93 41.70 36.22 43.26
C ILE A 93 41.36 35.41 42.00
N VAL A 94 40.26 35.72 41.32
CA VAL A 94 39.73 34.90 40.21
C VAL A 94 40.57 34.99 38.94
N PRO A 95 41.00 36.18 38.45
CA PRO A 95 41.74 36.26 37.18
C PRO A 95 43.05 35.45 37.13
N PRO A 96 43.90 35.44 38.19
CA PRO A 96 45.08 34.57 38.22
C PRO A 96 44.75 33.07 38.12
N VAL A 97 43.66 32.63 38.76
CA VAL A 97 43.20 31.23 38.67
C VAL A 97 42.74 30.90 37.25
N LEU A 98 41.93 31.77 36.63
CA LEU A 98 41.46 31.59 35.25
C LEU A 98 42.63 31.53 34.24
N SER A 99 43.66 32.36 34.42
CA SER A 99 44.84 32.31 33.55
C SER A 99 45.56 30.95 33.59
N SER A 100 45.46 30.25 34.73
CA SER A 100 46.09 28.93 34.92
C SER A 100 45.33 27.80 34.23
N PHE A 101 44.14 28.03 33.70
CA PHE A 101 43.42 27.06 32.86
C PHE A 101 44.09 26.80 31.52
N GLN A 102 44.95 27.71 31.06
CA GLN A 102 45.71 27.55 29.82
C GLN A 102 47.18 27.16 30.08
N ASP A 103 47.50 26.74 31.31
CA ASP A 103 48.87 26.35 31.67
C ASP A 103 49.36 25.13 30.87
N GLN A 104 50.65 25.10 30.56
CA GLN A 104 51.25 23.98 29.83
C GLN A 104 51.30 22.68 30.67
N ASP A 105 51.41 22.77 32.00
CA ASP A 105 51.41 21.61 32.90
C ASP A 105 49.96 21.21 33.27
N SER A 106 49.55 20.00 32.89
CA SER A 106 48.20 19.49 33.17
C SER A 106 47.88 19.45 34.67
N ARG A 107 48.87 19.25 35.53
CA ARG A 107 48.65 19.31 36.99
C ARG A 107 48.34 20.72 37.47
N VAL A 108 48.91 21.76 36.84
CA VAL A 108 48.56 23.14 37.18
C VAL A 108 47.12 23.43 36.78
N ARG A 109 46.69 22.99 35.57
CA ARG A 109 45.29 23.11 35.13
C ARG A 109 44.33 22.38 36.07
N TYR A 110 44.67 21.15 36.51
CA TYR A 110 43.91 20.41 37.51
C TYR A 110 43.74 21.20 38.82
N TYR A 111 44.84 21.74 39.36
CA TYR A 111 44.79 22.54 40.59
C TYR A 111 44.03 23.86 40.39
N ALA A 112 44.00 24.41 39.17
CA ALA A 112 43.19 25.58 38.87
C ALA A 112 41.70 25.25 38.95
N CYS A 113 41.28 24.08 38.43
CA CYS A 113 39.89 23.61 38.56
C CYS A 113 39.52 23.38 40.04
N GLU A 114 40.40 22.73 40.80
CA GLU A 114 40.19 22.48 42.24
C GLU A 114 40.14 23.78 43.05
N ALA A 115 41.03 24.72 42.76
CA ALA A 115 41.05 26.04 43.40
C ALA A 115 39.77 26.81 43.10
N LEU A 116 39.37 26.88 41.83
CA LEU A 116 38.17 27.61 41.43
C LEU A 116 36.90 26.97 41.99
N TYR A 117 36.84 25.63 42.08
CA TYR A 117 35.74 24.92 42.74
C TYR A 117 35.60 25.34 44.20
N ASN A 118 36.70 25.38 44.95
CA ASN A 118 36.68 25.80 46.35
C ASN A 118 36.31 27.28 46.50
N ILE A 119 36.78 28.14 45.60
CA ILE A 119 36.42 29.56 45.56
C ILE A 119 34.90 29.71 45.32
N ALA A 120 34.38 29.13 44.24
CA ALA A 120 32.97 29.19 43.87
C ALA A 120 32.06 28.63 44.96
N LYS A 121 32.48 27.57 45.65
CA LYS A 121 31.73 26.97 46.76
C LYS A 121 31.55 27.93 47.94
N VAL A 122 32.52 28.81 48.19
CA VAL A 122 32.47 29.80 49.28
C VAL A 122 31.66 31.03 48.88
N VAL A 123 31.90 31.59 47.69
CA VAL A 123 31.29 32.87 47.29
C VAL A 123 29.92 32.75 46.60
N ARG A 124 29.54 31.55 46.13
CA ARG A 124 28.21 31.27 45.55
C ARG A 124 27.80 32.33 44.50
N GLY A 125 26.69 33.06 44.70
CA GLY A 125 26.14 34.00 43.72
C GLY A 125 27.08 35.13 43.31
N ASP A 126 27.94 35.62 44.22
CA ASP A 126 28.91 36.69 43.92
C ASP A 126 29.94 36.29 42.84
N PHE A 127 30.01 35.00 42.53
CA PHE A 127 30.88 34.42 41.50
C PHE A 127 30.38 34.64 40.06
N ILE A 128 29.09 34.95 39.87
CA ILE A 128 28.42 34.96 38.55
C ILE A 128 28.95 36.04 37.62
N ILE A 129 29.51 37.13 38.16
CA ILE A 129 30.15 38.18 37.35
C ILE A 129 31.29 37.66 36.45
N TYR A 130 31.86 36.49 36.76
CA TYR A 130 32.90 35.84 35.97
C TYR A 130 32.37 34.72 35.05
N PHE A 131 31.07 34.45 35.08
CA PHE A 131 30.46 33.26 34.47
C PHE A 131 30.86 33.08 33.01
N ASN A 132 30.71 34.09 32.15
CA ASN A 132 31.04 33.98 30.73
C ASN A 132 32.51 33.58 30.48
N LYS A 133 33.45 34.09 31.28
CA LYS A 133 34.87 33.71 31.19
C LYS A 133 35.12 32.29 31.68
N ILE A 134 34.40 31.87 32.71
CA ILE A 134 34.49 30.53 33.30
C ILE A 134 33.90 29.52 32.34
N PHE A 135 32.71 29.77 31.81
CA PHE A 135 32.05 28.93 30.81
C PHE A 135 32.96 28.72 29.59
N ASP A 136 33.54 29.80 29.04
CA ASP A 136 34.46 29.69 27.91
C ASP A 136 35.70 28.82 28.24
N SER A 137 36.20 28.94 29.46
CA SER A 137 37.35 28.16 29.92
C SER A 137 36.97 26.68 30.16
N LEU A 138 35.84 26.42 30.80
CA LEU A 138 35.31 25.07 31.05
C LEU A 138 34.98 24.35 29.75
N CYS A 139 34.42 25.06 28.78
CA CYS A 139 34.18 24.55 27.44
C CYS A 139 35.47 23.99 26.83
N LYS A 140 36.60 24.72 26.93
CA LYS A 140 37.91 24.24 26.47
C LYS A 140 38.47 23.09 27.32
N LEU A 141 38.33 23.16 28.64
CA LEU A 141 38.84 22.14 29.57
C LEU A 141 38.06 20.82 29.53
N SER A 142 36.79 20.85 29.11
CA SER A 142 35.99 19.64 28.91
C SER A 142 36.65 18.70 27.89
N ALA A 143 37.38 19.25 26.93
CA ALA A 143 38.14 18.54 25.91
C ALA A 143 39.65 18.51 26.18
N ASP A 144 40.10 18.70 27.44
CA ASP A 144 41.51 18.65 27.79
C ASP A 144 42.14 17.28 27.47
N SER A 145 43.41 17.27 27.07
CA SER A 145 44.16 16.03 26.83
C SER A 145 44.35 15.13 28.07
N ASP A 146 44.28 15.69 29.29
CA ASP A 146 44.49 14.96 30.54
C ASP A 146 43.15 14.63 31.21
N ALA A 147 42.88 13.33 31.41
CA ALA A 147 41.62 12.85 31.99
C ALA A 147 41.36 13.36 33.41
N ASN A 148 42.40 13.64 34.21
CA ASN A 148 42.20 14.19 35.55
C ASN A 148 41.72 15.64 35.47
N VAL A 149 42.21 16.41 34.50
CA VAL A 149 41.75 17.78 34.25
C VAL A 149 40.30 17.77 33.77
N GLN A 150 39.94 16.88 32.86
CA GLN A 150 38.54 16.71 32.43
C GLN A 150 37.62 16.38 33.62
N SER A 151 38.02 15.45 34.48
CA SER A 151 37.25 15.07 35.67
C SER A 151 37.09 16.23 36.65
N ALA A 152 38.16 17.01 36.89
CA ALA A 152 38.10 18.20 37.74
C ALA A 152 37.23 19.31 37.12
N ALA A 153 37.32 19.50 35.80
CA ALA A 153 36.48 20.46 35.07
C ALA A 153 35.00 20.08 35.15
N HIS A 154 34.66 18.78 35.09
CA HIS A 154 33.28 18.31 35.24
C HIS A 154 32.72 18.55 36.67
N LEU A 155 33.54 18.40 37.70
CA LEU A 155 33.12 18.73 39.08
C LEU A 155 32.85 20.23 39.25
N LEU A 156 33.69 21.06 38.64
CA LEU A 156 33.50 22.50 38.61
C LEU A 156 32.27 22.89 37.79
N ASP A 157 32.08 22.33 36.60
CA ASP A 157 30.91 22.54 35.74
C ASP A 157 29.61 22.29 36.50
N ARG A 158 29.51 21.15 37.20
CA ARG A 158 28.34 20.81 38.01
C ARG A 158 28.07 21.85 39.10
N LEU A 159 29.09 22.31 39.82
CA LEU A 159 28.92 23.34 40.85
C LEU A 159 28.51 24.68 40.24
N VAL A 160 29.06 25.05 39.08
CA VAL A 160 28.68 26.30 38.40
C VAL A 160 27.23 26.23 37.93
N LYS A 161 26.77 25.09 37.40
CA LYS A 161 25.35 24.84 37.09
C LYS A 161 24.48 25.06 38.32
N ASP A 162 24.81 24.41 39.44
CA ASP A 162 24.06 24.57 40.70
C ASP A 162 23.98 26.06 41.12
N ILE A 163 25.10 26.80 41.07
CA ILE A 163 25.14 28.23 41.43
C ILE A 163 24.29 29.08 40.47
N VAL A 164 24.35 28.81 39.16
CA VAL A 164 23.57 29.55 38.15
C VAL A 164 22.08 29.32 38.35
N THR A 165 21.65 28.06 38.59
CA THR A 165 20.24 27.73 38.83
C THR A 165 19.68 28.32 40.14
N GLU A 166 20.55 28.64 41.10
CA GLU A 166 20.16 29.21 42.41
C GLU A 166 20.19 30.75 42.44
N SER A 167 20.66 31.43 41.38
CA SER A 167 20.89 32.87 41.40
C SER A 167 20.00 33.67 40.47
N ASP A 168 19.53 34.79 41.00
CA ASP A 168 18.80 35.85 40.32
C ASP A 168 19.69 36.84 39.53
N GLN A 169 21.01 36.77 39.68
CA GLN A 169 21.96 37.69 39.02
C GLN A 169 22.42 37.20 37.64
N PHE A 170 22.03 35.98 37.25
CA PHE A 170 22.43 35.41 35.96
C PHE A 170 21.66 36.05 34.80
N SER A 171 22.38 36.67 33.86
CA SER A 171 21.79 37.23 32.64
C SER A 171 21.88 36.23 31.49
N ILE A 172 20.73 35.66 31.13
CA ILE A 172 20.64 34.77 29.96
C ILE A 172 20.95 35.53 28.66
N GLU A 173 20.50 36.78 28.54
CA GLU A 173 20.70 37.62 27.35
C GLU A 173 22.19 37.85 27.02
N GLU A 174 23.04 38.01 28.05
CA GLU A 174 24.48 38.15 27.86
C GLU A 174 25.17 36.82 27.52
N PHE A 175 24.57 35.70 27.89
CA PHE A 175 25.13 34.36 27.69
C PHE A 175 24.83 33.79 26.29
N ILE A 176 23.62 33.98 25.77
CA ILE A 176 23.18 33.38 24.49
C ILE A 176 24.15 33.63 23.32
N PRO A 177 24.74 34.84 23.12
CA PRO A 177 25.73 35.05 22.06
C PRO A 177 26.97 34.15 22.19
N LEU A 178 27.43 33.89 23.42
CA LEU A 178 28.58 33.02 23.69
C LEU A 178 28.22 31.55 23.45
N LEU A 179 27.01 31.13 23.85
CA LEU A 179 26.50 29.79 23.58
C LEU A 179 26.45 29.51 22.07
N ARG A 180 25.82 30.43 21.31
CA ARG A 180 25.72 30.37 19.85
C ARG A 180 27.07 30.18 19.16
N GLU A 181 28.09 30.96 19.55
CA GLU A 181 29.43 30.85 18.96
C GLU A 181 30.03 29.45 19.15
N ARG A 182 29.71 28.78 20.27
CA ARG A 182 30.27 27.48 20.64
C ARG A 182 29.49 26.30 20.07
N MET A 183 28.24 26.47 19.63
CA MET A 183 27.40 25.39 19.07
C MET A 183 27.99 24.68 17.84
N ASN A 184 28.87 25.35 17.08
CA ASN A 184 29.49 24.78 15.88
C ASN A 184 30.73 23.91 16.15
N VAL A 185 31.15 23.76 17.40
CA VAL A 185 32.33 22.96 17.75
C VAL A 185 32.04 21.46 17.53
N LEU A 186 32.97 20.77 16.85
CA LEU A 186 32.83 19.34 16.49
C LEU A 186 33.35 18.37 17.56
N ASN A 187 34.04 18.86 18.60
CA ASN A 187 34.63 17.99 19.61
C ASN A 187 33.51 17.34 20.47
N PRO A 188 33.50 15.99 20.61
CA PRO A 188 32.44 15.29 21.34
C PRO A 188 32.25 15.74 22.80
N TYR A 189 33.34 15.97 23.53
CA TYR A 189 33.26 16.39 24.94
C TYR A 189 32.66 17.80 25.07
N VAL A 190 32.99 18.68 24.14
CA VAL A 190 32.42 20.04 24.09
C VAL A 190 30.94 19.98 23.74
N ARG A 191 30.53 19.14 22.79
CA ARG A 191 29.12 18.97 22.43
C ARG A 191 28.29 18.47 23.61
N GLN A 192 28.77 17.45 24.33
CA GLN A 192 28.12 16.98 25.56
C GLN A 192 28.02 18.09 26.63
N PHE A 193 29.09 18.86 26.80
CA PHE A 193 29.09 20.01 27.71
C PHE A 193 28.02 21.05 27.35
N LEU A 194 27.92 21.42 26.06
CA LEU A 194 26.97 22.42 25.58
C LEU A 194 25.51 21.96 25.72
N VAL A 195 25.19 20.74 25.30
CA VAL A 195 23.84 20.18 25.46
C VAL A 195 23.45 20.12 26.93
N GLY A 196 24.38 19.70 27.81
CA GLY A 196 24.14 19.68 29.25
C GLY A 196 23.90 21.06 29.88
N TRP A 197 24.39 22.15 29.29
CA TRP A 197 24.06 23.51 29.73
C TRP A 197 22.69 23.95 29.23
N ILE A 198 22.34 23.64 27.97
CA ILE A 198 21.02 23.93 27.40
C ILE A 198 19.93 23.27 28.25
N THR A 199 20.05 21.97 28.53
CA THR A 199 19.07 21.22 29.34
C THR A 199 18.94 21.76 30.77
N VAL A 200 20.05 22.17 31.40
CA VAL A 200 19.99 22.72 32.76
C VAL A 200 19.29 24.07 32.78
N LEU A 201 19.62 24.96 31.84
CA LEU A 201 19.00 26.29 31.77
C LEU A 201 17.52 26.19 31.42
N ASP A 202 17.14 25.26 30.55
CA ASP A 202 15.74 24.98 30.19
C ASP A 202 14.92 24.50 31.40
N SER A 203 15.56 23.78 32.32
CA SER A 203 14.90 23.33 33.56
C SER A 203 14.66 24.44 34.60
N VAL A 204 15.14 25.67 34.38
CA VAL A 204 14.98 26.80 35.31
C VAL A 204 13.69 27.58 34.99
N PRO A 205 12.70 27.63 35.90
CA PRO A 205 11.38 28.21 35.60
C PRO A 205 11.36 29.70 35.21
N ASP A 206 12.35 30.47 35.65
CA ASP A 206 12.43 31.92 35.40
C ASP A 206 13.27 32.27 34.16
N ILE A 207 13.81 31.27 33.45
CA ILE A 207 14.60 31.45 32.23
C ILE A 207 13.78 30.98 31.03
N ASP A 208 13.42 31.91 30.15
CA ASP A 208 12.75 31.60 28.88
C ASP A 208 13.78 31.14 27.84
N MET A 209 14.18 29.87 27.91
CA MET A 209 15.07 29.27 26.90
C MET A 209 14.38 29.11 25.54
N LEU A 210 13.06 28.92 25.54
CA LEU A 210 12.26 28.76 24.33
C LEU A 210 12.32 30.01 23.44
N GLY A 211 12.29 31.20 24.04
CA GLY A 211 12.45 32.48 23.33
C GLY A 211 13.78 32.64 22.59
N PHE A 212 14.83 31.93 23.02
CA PHE A 212 16.15 31.94 22.39
C PHE A 212 16.45 30.70 21.53
N LEU A 213 15.49 29.76 21.40
CA LEU A 213 15.67 28.51 20.65
C LEU A 213 16.27 28.71 19.24
N PRO A 214 15.85 29.71 18.43
CA PRO A 214 16.42 29.94 17.09
C PRO A 214 17.93 30.18 17.08
N ASP A 215 18.50 30.64 18.19
CA ASP A 215 19.91 31.03 18.27
C ASP A 215 20.86 29.83 18.40
N PHE A 216 20.36 28.66 18.81
CA PHE A 216 21.13 27.44 19.03
C PHE A 216 20.52 26.16 18.41
N LEU A 217 19.34 26.25 17.80
CA LEU A 217 18.61 25.12 17.19
C LEU A 217 19.44 24.38 16.12
N ASP A 218 20.08 25.11 15.20
CA ASP A 218 20.97 24.52 14.18
C ASP A 218 22.09 23.68 14.79
N GLY A 219 22.60 24.13 15.93
CA GLY A 219 23.61 23.42 16.71
C GLY A 219 23.10 22.07 17.22
N LEU A 220 21.88 22.03 17.75
CA LEU A 220 21.25 20.80 18.22
C LEU A 220 20.96 19.82 17.06
N PHE A 221 20.48 20.31 15.92
CA PHE A 221 20.29 19.48 14.72
C PHE A 221 21.60 18.91 14.19
N ASN A 222 22.68 19.68 14.19
CA ASN A 222 24.01 19.18 13.84
C ASN A 222 24.51 18.07 14.79
N MET A 223 24.06 18.06 16.05
CA MET A 223 24.39 17.05 17.05
C MET A 223 23.53 15.78 16.94
N LEU A 224 22.32 15.85 16.36
CA LEU A 224 21.54 14.65 16.00
C LEU A 224 22.23 13.75 14.98
N SER A 225 23.10 14.33 14.15
CA SER A 225 23.90 13.60 13.16
C SER A 225 25.32 13.28 13.65
N ASP A 226 25.62 13.44 14.94
CA ASP A 226 26.95 13.15 15.49
C ASP A 226 27.31 11.66 15.40
N SER A 227 28.59 11.33 15.23
CA SER A 227 29.12 9.98 15.31
C SER A 227 28.89 9.29 16.67
N SER A 228 28.91 10.05 17.78
CA SER A 228 28.71 9.54 19.14
C SER A 228 27.24 9.30 19.43
N HIS A 229 26.90 8.07 19.81
CA HIS A 229 25.53 7.71 20.19
C HIS A 229 25.00 8.53 21.38
N GLU A 230 25.85 8.79 22.37
CA GLU A 230 25.47 9.51 23.58
C GLU A 230 25.13 10.98 23.29
N ILE A 231 25.83 11.62 22.34
CA ILE A 231 25.54 13.00 21.91
C ILE A 231 24.22 13.06 21.19
N ARG A 232 23.97 12.12 20.26
CA ARG A 232 22.69 12.05 19.54
C ARG A 232 21.53 11.90 20.53
N GLN A 233 21.69 11.01 21.52
CA GLN A 233 20.68 10.78 22.55
C GLN A 233 20.43 12.02 23.41
N GLN A 234 21.47 12.74 23.81
CA GLN A 234 21.33 13.97 24.61
C GLN A 234 20.69 15.10 23.80
N ALA A 235 21.08 15.30 22.54
CA ALA A 235 20.47 16.30 21.66
C ALA A 235 18.99 15.98 21.37
N ASP A 236 18.67 14.71 21.15
CA ASP A 236 17.29 14.22 20.97
C ASP A 236 16.43 14.44 22.23
N ALA A 237 16.99 14.16 23.42
CA ALA A 237 16.30 14.40 24.68
C ALA A 237 16.02 15.89 24.90
N ALA A 238 17.02 16.76 24.70
CA ALA A 238 16.84 18.21 24.84
C ALA A 238 15.79 18.75 23.84
N LEU A 239 15.85 18.34 22.57
CA LEU A 239 14.83 18.72 21.58
C LEU A 239 13.45 18.18 21.95
N SER A 240 13.37 16.97 22.52
CA SER A 240 12.11 16.39 22.97
C SER A 240 11.47 17.16 24.13
N GLU A 241 12.28 17.69 25.06
CA GLU A 241 11.83 18.55 26.15
C GLU A 241 11.31 19.88 25.61
N PHE A 242 12.06 20.58 24.75
CA PHE A 242 11.55 21.78 24.06
C PHE A 242 10.27 21.50 23.28
N LEU A 243 10.16 20.36 22.58
CA LEU A 243 8.93 19.96 21.89
C LEU A 243 7.78 19.70 22.87
N GLN A 244 8.03 19.16 24.06
CA GLN A 244 7.01 19.01 25.10
C GLN A 244 6.59 20.35 25.68
N GLU A 245 7.53 21.27 25.89
CA GLU A 245 7.24 22.62 26.34
C GLU A 245 6.41 23.38 25.30
N ILE A 246 6.77 23.29 24.01
CA ILE A 246 5.97 23.80 22.89
C ILE A 246 4.57 23.18 22.89
N LYS A 247 4.44 21.87 23.15
CA LYS A 247 3.15 21.16 23.22
C LYS A 247 2.27 21.59 24.40
N ASN A 248 2.88 21.92 25.53
CA ASN A 248 2.18 22.28 26.78
C ASN A 248 1.91 23.77 26.90
N SER A 249 2.73 24.58 26.23
CA SER A 249 2.43 25.98 25.91
C SER A 249 1.25 25.99 24.94
N PRO A 250 0.35 27.00 24.99
CA PRO A 250 -0.59 27.18 23.90
C PRO A 250 0.24 27.28 22.61
N ILE A 251 0.18 26.28 21.74
CA ILE A 251 0.96 26.28 20.47
C ILE A 251 0.68 27.51 19.61
N ASN A 252 -0.52 28.05 19.79
CA ASN A 252 -0.94 29.36 19.33
C ASN A 252 0.02 30.49 19.71
N GLU A 253 0.65 30.44 20.89
CA GLU A 253 1.66 31.39 21.36
C GLU A 253 3.03 31.14 20.74
N PHE A 254 3.52 29.92 20.49
CA PHE A 254 4.84 29.72 19.85
C PHE A 254 4.88 30.28 18.41
N VAL A 255 3.83 29.99 17.62
CA VAL A 255 3.70 30.51 16.25
C VAL A 255 3.42 32.03 16.25
N LYS A 256 2.70 32.56 17.27
CA LYS A 256 2.46 34.01 17.43
C LYS A 256 3.66 34.79 18.00
N LEU A 257 4.45 34.20 18.89
CA LEU A 257 5.60 34.81 19.58
C LEU A 257 6.81 34.82 18.65
N GLY A 258 7.03 33.74 17.89
CA GLY A 258 8.12 33.65 16.93
C GLY A 258 7.88 34.40 15.62
N GLY A 259 6.61 34.64 15.23
CA GLY A 259 6.23 35.52 14.12
C GLY A 259 7.07 35.33 12.84
N GLU A 260 7.67 36.43 12.36
CA GLU A 260 8.57 36.48 11.20
C GLU A 260 9.94 35.80 11.46
N GLN A 261 10.36 35.64 12.72
CA GLN A 261 11.68 35.08 13.06
C GLN A 261 11.75 33.56 12.89
N LEU A 262 10.61 32.86 12.92
CA LEU A 262 10.54 31.43 12.68
C LEU A 262 10.44 31.06 11.19
N VAL A 263 10.18 32.03 10.31
CA VAL A 263 9.96 31.82 8.86
C VAL A 263 11.04 30.96 8.20
N PRO A 264 12.35 31.12 8.50
CA PRO A 264 13.39 30.26 7.94
C PRO A 264 13.27 28.77 8.29
N TYR A 265 12.61 28.43 9.41
CA TYR A 265 12.49 27.07 9.94
C TYR A 265 11.14 26.40 9.61
N TYR A 266 10.26 27.06 8.84
CA TYR A 266 8.91 26.53 8.56
C TYR A 266 8.94 25.18 7.85
N ALA A 267 9.93 24.95 6.99
CA ALA A 267 10.10 23.65 6.35
C ALA A 267 10.40 22.56 7.39
N ASP A 268 11.36 22.77 8.28
CA ASP A 268 11.72 21.77 9.30
C ASP A 268 10.56 21.49 10.26
N ILE A 269 9.86 22.55 10.69
CA ILE A 269 8.66 22.45 11.53
C ILE A 269 7.57 21.64 10.81
N LEU A 270 7.31 21.92 9.53
CA LEU A 270 6.35 21.16 8.74
C LEU A 270 6.76 19.68 8.58
N GLY A 271 8.06 19.43 8.42
CA GLY A 271 8.64 18.09 8.33
C GLY A 271 8.41 17.25 9.58
N ALA A 272 8.33 17.88 10.75
CA ALA A 272 7.99 17.24 12.02
C ALA A 272 6.48 17.09 12.25
N ILE A 273 5.66 18.03 11.76
CA ILE A 273 4.22 18.08 12.06
C ILE A 273 3.39 17.19 11.13
N LEU A 274 3.66 17.16 9.82
CA LEU A 274 2.80 16.42 8.88
C LEU A 274 2.66 14.92 9.20
N PRO A 275 3.72 14.19 9.61
CA PRO A 275 3.59 12.80 10.05
C PRO A 275 2.68 12.65 11.28
N CYS A 276 2.74 13.61 12.22
CA CYS A 276 2.00 13.60 13.48
C CYS A 276 0.49 13.83 13.33
N ILE A 277 0.01 14.29 12.17
CA ILE A 277 -1.43 14.49 11.89
C ILE A 277 -2.24 13.18 12.00
N SER A 278 -1.56 12.06 11.75
CA SER A 278 -2.13 10.71 11.77
C SER A 278 -1.60 9.84 12.93
N ASP A 279 -0.98 10.45 13.95
CA ASP A 279 -0.42 9.76 15.11
C ASP A 279 -1.46 8.90 15.86
N GLU A 280 -1.05 7.86 16.58
CA GLU A 280 -1.97 7.01 17.36
C GLU A 280 -2.62 7.77 18.52
N GLU A 281 -1.90 8.74 19.12
CA GLU A 281 -2.39 9.53 20.24
C GLU A 281 -3.23 10.73 19.79
N GLU A 282 -4.47 10.80 20.28
CA GLU A 282 -5.45 11.81 19.87
C GLU A 282 -5.00 13.24 20.16
N LYS A 283 -4.34 13.46 21.31
CA LYS A 283 -3.82 14.78 21.69
C LYS A 283 -2.77 15.28 20.69
N ILE A 284 -1.88 14.39 20.23
CA ILE A 284 -0.83 14.71 19.25
C ILE A 284 -1.47 15.06 17.91
N ARG A 285 -2.47 14.30 17.46
CA ARG A 285 -3.18 14.59 16.21
C ARG A 285 -3.87 15.95 16.21
N VAL A 286 -4.59 16.29 17.30
CA VAL A 286 -5.31 17.57 17.41
C VAL A 286 -4.32 18.72 17.33
N VAL A 287 -3.26 18.66 18.13
CA VAL A 287 -2.18 19.63 18.16
C VAL A 287 -1.53 19.79 16.78
N ALA A 288 -1.15 18.69 16.13
CA ALA A 288 -0.51 18.71 14.82
C ALA A 288 -1.41 19.36 13.76
N ARG A 289 -2.72 19.11 13.80
CA ARG A 289 -3.69 19.72 12.88
C ARG A 289 -3.84 21.21 13.11
N GLU A 290 -4.01 21.64 14.36
CA GLU A 290 -4.12 23.06 14.71
C GLU A 290 -2.86 23.84 14.31
N THR A 291 -1.67 23.30 14.64
CA THR A 291 -0.39 23.92 14.26
C THR A 291 -0.25 24.01 12.74
N ASN A 292 -0.62 22.97 12.01
CA ASN A 292 -0.56 22.92 10.56
C ASN A 292 -1.52 23.94 9.91
N GLU A 293 -2.72 24.11 10.46
CA GLU A 293 -3.66 25.14 10.02
C GLU A 293 -3.13 26.55 10.26
N GLU A 294 -2.50 26.80 11.41
CA GLU A 294 -1.89 28.09 11.74
C GLU A 294 -0.71 28.41 10.83
N LEU A 295 0.21 27.47 10.60
CA LEU A 295 1.34 27.64 9.68
C LEU A 295 0.86 27.96 8.26
N ARG A 296 -0.20 27.31 7.78
CA ARG A 296 -0.82 27.66 6.49
C ARG A 296 -1.51 29.01 6.49
N ALA A 297 -2.00 29.50 7.63
CA ALA A 297 -2.69 30.78 7.71
C ALA A 297 -1.73 31.98 7.61
N ILE A 298 -0.47 31.80 8.03
CA ILE A 298 0.55 32.85 8.02
C ILE A 298 0.88 33.29 6.59
N LYS A 299 1.06 34.60 6.41
CA LYS A 299 1.51 35.22 5.17
C LYS A 299 2.97 35.66 5.35
N ALA A 300 3.90 34.78 5.01
CA ALA A 300 5.33 35.09 5.04
C ALA A 300 5.79 35.59 3.66
N ASP A 301 6.75 36.50 3.59
CA ASP A 301 7.36 36.92 2.33
C ASP A 301 8.48 35.93 1.93
N PRO A 302 8.53 35.41 0.67
CA PRO A 302 9.64 34.61 0.18
C PRO A 302 11.02 35.27 0.34
N THR A 303 11.07 36.61 0.39
CA THR A 303 12.30 37.38 0.59
C THR A 303 12.80 37.40 2.05
N GLU A 304 11.98 36.95 3.01
CA GLU A 304 12.29 36.88 4.45
C GLU A 304 12.70 35.47 4.90
N GLY A 305 13.12 34.60 3.95
CA GLY A 305 13.61 33.25 4.25
C GLY A 305 12.54 32.15 4.18
N PHE A 306 11.34 32.45 3.68
CA PHE A 306 10.29 31.45 3.47
C PHE A 306 10.63 30.53 2.28
N ASP A 307 11.29 29.40 2.56
CA ASP A 307 11.72 28.45 1.52
C ASP A 307 10.57 27.58 1.00
N ILE A 308 9.91 28.07 -0.04
CA ILE A 308 8.85 27.36 -0.77
C ILE A 308 9.35 26.02 -1.31
N GLY A 309 10.60 25.93 -1.77
CA GLY A 309 11.16 24.70 -2.34
C GLY A 309 11.30 23.59 -1.30
N ALA A 310 11.78 23.94 -0.11
CA ALA A 310 11.89 23.00 1.01
C ALA A 310 10.50 22.51 1.47
N ILE A 311 9.52 23.42 1.59
CA ILE A 311 8.13 23.07 1.94
C ILE A 311 7.52 22.12 0.90
N LEU A 312 7.67 22.42 -0.39
CA LEU A 312 7.15 21.57 -1.46
C LEU A 312 7.83 20.19 -1.48
N THR A 313 9.11 20.12 -1.16
CA THR A 313 9.85 18.84 -1.04
C THR A 313 9.26 17.97 0.07
N ILE A 314 8.92 18.56 1.21
CA ILE A 314 8.30 17.86 2.34
C ILE A 314 6.87 17.44 1.98
N ALA A 315 6.03 18.34 1.46
CA ALA A 315 4.68 18.00 1.03
C ALA A 315 4.68 16.88 -0.03
N LYS A 316 5.62 16.92 -0.98
CA LYS A 316 5.81 15.86 -1.98
C LYS A 316 6.17 14.51 -1.34
N ARG A 317 7.05 14.49 -0.33
CA ARG A 317 7.39 13.26 0.41
C ARG A 317 6.14 12.67 1.06
N GLU A 318 5.34 13.49 1.73
CA GLU A 318 4.16 13.08 2.48
C GLU A 318 2.98 12.64 1.60
N LEU A 319 2.98 12.93 0.29
CA LEU A 319 2.02 12.33 -0.66
C LEU A 319 2.11 10.79 -0.73
N ASN A 320 3.24 10.21 -0.33
CA ASN A 320 3.43 8.75 -0.28
C ASN A 320 3.15 8.16 1.12
N SER A 321 2.63 8.96 2.06
CA SER A 321 2.30 8.48 3.41
C SER A 321 1.23 7.38 3.35
N GLU A 322 1.34 6.37 4.22
CA GLU A 322 0.33 5.32 4.35
C GLU A 322 -1.02 5.87 4.87
N HIS A 323 -0.97 7.00 5.59
CA HIS A 323 -2.14 7.60 6.22
C HIS A 323 -2.83 8.63 5.33
N GLU A 324 -4.14 8.43 5.11
CA GLU A 324 -4.97 9.29 4.27
C GLU A 324 -4.99 10.76 4.72
N ALA A 325 -5.10 11.03 6.03
CA ALA A 325 -5.17 12.39 6.56
C ALA A 325 -3.88 13.18 6.31
N THR A 326 -2.71 12.55 6.43
CA THR A 326 -1.41 13.18 6.13
C THR A 326 -1.30 13.54 4.64
N ARG A 327 -1.74 12.65 3.73
CA ARG A 327 -1.74 12.93 2.28
C ARG A 327 -2.66 14.09 1.91
N ILE A 328 -3.85 14.17 2.54
CA ILE A 328 -4.79 15.28 2.37
C ILE A 328 -4.15 16.61 2.77
N GLU A 329 -3.49 16.65 3.93
CA GLU A 329 -2.89 17.89 4.45
C GLU A 329 -1.69 18.35 3.62
N ALA A 330 -0.92 17.42 3.05
CA ALA A 330 0.10 17.74 2.06
C ALA A 330 -0.50 18.40 0.80
N LEU A 331 -1.64 17.91 0.29
CA LEU A 331 -2.34 18.52 -0.86
C LEU A 331 -2.90 19.91 -0.54
N HIS A 332 -3.37 20.15 0.69
CA HIS A 332 -3.76 21.49 1.13
C HIS A 332 -2.57 22.47 1.12
N TRP A 333 -1.35 22.01 1.40
CA TRP A 333 -0.14 22.83 1.23
C TRP A 333 0.14 23.17 -0.23
N PHE A 334 0.06 22.20 -1.15
CA PHE A 334 0.19 22.48 -2.59
C PHE A 334 -0.82 23.53 -3.06
N SER A 335 -2.10 23.39 -2.66
CA SER A 335 -3.16 24.34 -3.01
C SER A 335 -2.90 25.73 -2.43
N THR A 336 -2.51 25.82 -1.16
CA THR A 336 -2.26 27.09 -0.47
C THR A 336 -1.06 27.83 -1.08
N LEU A 337 0.04 27.13 -1.34
CA LEU A 337 1.24 27.71 -1.93
C LEU A 337 0.98 28.17 -3.37
N LEU A 338 0.27 27.37 -4.17
CA LEU A 338 -0.09 27.74 -5.53
C LEU A 338 -1.01 28.97 -5.59
N ALA A 339 -1.92 29.13 -4.62
CA ALA A 339 -2.82 30.27 -4.54
C ALA A 339 -2.11 31.57 -4.12
N ARG A 340 -1.06 31.49 -3.29
CA ARG A 340 -0.36 32.66 -2.71
C ARG A 340 0.94 33.03 -3.41
N TYR A 341 1.71 32.03 -3.85
CA TYR A 341 3.07 32.17 -4.39
C TYR A 341 3.18 31.43 -5.74
N ARG A 342 2.26 31.75 -6.66
CA ARG A 342 2.10 31.03 -7.93
C ARG A 342 3.40 31.01 -8.74
N VAL A 343 4.11 32.13 -8.84
CA VAL A 343 5.31 32.26 -9.69
C VAL A 343 6.42 31.35 -9.17
N GLU A 344 6.65 31.37 -7.86
CA GLU A 344 7.66 30.57 -7.16
C GLU A 344 7.30 29.09 -7.20
N PHE A 345 6.02 28.74 -6.97
CA PHE A 345 5.53 27.37 -7.09
C PHE A 345 5.80 26.79 -8.49
N LEU A 346 5.47 27.55 -9.54
CA LEU A 346 5.62 27.10 -10.92
C LEU A 346 7.09 26.84 -11.31
N ALA A 347 8.05 27.46 -10.63
CA ALA A 347 9.48 27.16 -10.83
C ALA A 347 9.85 25.70 -10.47
N TYR A 348 9.10 25.09 -9.55
CA TYR A 348 9.28 23.69 -9.11
C TYR A 348 8.33 22.72 -9.80
N LEU A 349 7.50 23.18 -10.75
CA LEU A 349 6.45 22.35 -11.37
C LEU A 349 7.01 21.05 -11.97
N ASN A 350 8.16 21.10 -12.63
CA ASN A 350 8.78 19.91 -13.24
C ASN A 350 9.07 18.79 -12.23
N ASP A 351 9.37 19.13 -10.97
CA ASP A 351 9.68 18.13 -9.94
C ASP A 351 8.41 17.60 -9.22
N ILE A 352 7.31 18.35 -9.30
CA ILE A 352 6.07 18.10 -8.55
C ILE A 352 4.98 17.49 -9.44
N PHE A 353 5.00 17.78 -10.74
CA PHE A 353 3.94 17.43 -11.68
C PHE A 353 3.72 15.92 -11.75
N ASP A 354 4.78 15.13 -11.97
CA ASP A 354 4.68 13.67 -12.04
C ASP A 354 4.21 13.03 -10.71
N PRO A 355 4.74 13.41 -9.52
CA PRO A 355 4.19 12.98 -8.24
C PRO A 355 2.70 13.27 -8.06
N LEU A 356 2.23 14.49 -8.33
CA LEU A 356 0.81 14.84 -8.22
C LEU A 356 -0.04 14.00 -9.17
N LEU A 357 0.43 13.81 -10.40
CA LEU A 357 -0.25 13.01 -11.39
C LEU A 357 -0.34 11.53 -11.00
N SER A 358 0.71 10.98 -10.38
CA SER A 358 0.69 9.62 -9.84
C SER A 358 -0.36 9.45 -8.73
N ALA A 359 -0.58 10.51 -7.92
CA ALA A 359 -1.58 10.54 -6.85
C ALA A 359 -3.04 10.51 -7.35
N LEU A 360 -3.31 10.68 -8.65
CA LEU A 360 -4.63 10.41 -9.24
C LEU A 360 -5.05 8.93 -9.14
N SER A 361 -4.10 8.04 -8.87
CA SER A 361 -4.33 6.61 -8.65
C SER A 361 -4.55 6.25 -7.17
N ASP A 362 -4.63 7.22 -6.25
CA ASP A 362 -4.80 6.99 -4.81
C ASP A 362 -6.07 6.16 -4.50
N PRO A 363 -6.05 5.30 -3.45
CA PRO A 363 -7.24 4.58 -2.99
C PRO A 363 -8.34 5.49 -2.41
N SER A 364 -8.05 6.69 -1.91
CA SER A 364 -9.05 7.61 -1.36
C SER A 364 -9.61 8.56 -2.42
N ASP A 365 -10.95 8.67 -2.47
CA ASP A 365 -11.64 9.65 -3.32
C ASP A 365 -11.32 11.09 -2.88
N ALA A 366 -11.14 11.35 -1.58
CA ALA A 366 -10.84 12.68 -1.06
C ALA A 366 -9.48 13.18 -1.56
N VAL A 367 -8.47 12.32 -1.55
CA VAL A 367 -7.13 12.61 -2.09
C VAL A 367 -7.22 12.91 -3.58
N VAL A 368 -7.88 12.05 -4.36
CA VAL A 368 -8.01 12.24 -5.83
C VAL A 368 -8.72 13.55 -6.16
N LEU A 369 -9.76 13.93 -5.41
CA LEU A 369 -10.47 15.20 -5.62
C LEU A 369 -9.58 16.41 -5.38
N LEU A 370 -8.77 16.41 -4.31
CA LEU A 370 -7.83 17.49 -4.00
C LEU A 370 -6.69 17.56 -5.02
N VAL A 371 -6.16 16.42 -5.48
CA VAL A 371 -5.16 16.38 -6.57
C VAL A 371 -5.71 17.06 -7.83
N LEU A 372 -6.97 16.79 -8.18
CA LEU A 372 -7.62 17.43 -9.33
C LEU A 372 -7.82 18.94 -9.15
N GLU A 373 -8.06 19.40 -7.92
CA GLU A 373 -8.14 20.83 -7.61
C GLU A 373 -6.79 21.52 -7.81
N VAL A 374 -5.72 20.94 -7.27
CA VAL A 374 -4.35 21.47 -7.47
C VAL A 374 -4.01 21.53 -8.97
N HIS A 375 -4.27 20.45 -9.71
CA HIS A 375 -4.06 20.43 -11.16
C HIS A 375 -4.93 21.42 -11.91
N ALA A 376 -6.17 21.65 -11.48
CA ALA A 376 -7.05 22.63 -12.11
C ALA A 376 -6.51 24.06 -11.93
N CYS A 377 -5.98 24.39 -10.75
CA CYS A 377 -5.32 25.68 -10.51
C CYS A 377 -4.06 25.86 -11.35
N ILE A 378 -3.25 24.79 -11.54
CA ILE A 378 -2.08 24.81 -12.46
C ILE A 378 -2.56 25.05 -13.90
N ALA A 379 -3.64 24.38 -14.30
CA ALA A 379 -4.21 24.39 -15.64
C ALA A 379 -5.02 25.67 -16.00
N GLU A 380 -5.03 26.70 -15.15
CA GLU A 380 -5.55 28.02 -15.53
C GLU A 380 -4.81 28.63 -16.73
N GLU A 381 -3.54 28.25 -16.93
CA GLU A 381 -2.75 28.64 -18.10
C GLU A 381 -2.94 27.64 -19.25
N SER A 382 -3.25 28.17 -20.45
CA SER A 382 -3.69 27.39 -21.61
C SER A 382 -2.72 26.28 -22.05
N HIS A 383 -1.41 26.43 -21.79
CA HIS A 383 -0.42 25.42 -22.15
C HIS A 383 -0.45 24.22 -21.19
N HIS A 384 -0.52 24.47 -19.88
CA HIS A 384 -0.63 23.43 -18.86
C HIS A 384 -1.95 22.67 -18.92
N PHE A 385 -3.04 23.31 -19.36
CA PHE A 385 -4.32 22.63 -19.56
C PHE A 385 -4.23 21.46 -20.54
N ARG A 386 -3.58 21.67 -21.69
CA ARG A 386 -3.42 20.61 -22.70
C ARG A 386 -2.50 19.49 -22.20
N ASP A 387 -1.45 19.82 -21.47
CA ASP A 387 -0.53 18.84 -20.89
C ASP A 387 -1.24 17.96 -19.86
N LEU A 388 -2.09 18.55 -19.01
CA LEU A 388 -2.91 17.82 -18.04
C LEU A 388 -3.86 16.83 -18.73
N VAL A 389 -4.64 17.27 -19.72
CA VAL A 389 -5.60 16.40 -20.42
C VAL A 389 -4.86 15.31 -21.21
N SER A 390 -3.74 15.65 -21.85
CA SER A 390 -2.91 14.69 -22.59
C SER A 390 -2.32 13.63 -21.68
N TYR A 391 -1.78 14.03 -20.52
CA TYR A 391 -1.26 13.09 -19.54
C TYR A 391 -2.36 12.20 -18.97
N LEU A 392 -3.52 12.76 -18.65
CA LEU A 392 -4.64 11.97 -18.12
C LEU A 392 -5.09 10.89 -19.12
N ILE A 393 -5.23 11.24 -20.40
CA ILE A 393 -5.59 10.28 -21.46
C ILE A 393 -4.50 9.21 -21.59
N ARG A 394 -3.22 9.58 -21.59
CA ARG A 394 -2.10 8.61 -21.58
C ARG A 394 -2.10 7.71 -20.34
N THR A 395 -2.49 8.23 -19.19
CA THR A 395 -2.57 7.45 -17.95
C THR A 395 -3.71 6.45 -18.02
N PHE A 396 -4.88 6.84 -18.55
CA PHE A 396 -5.98 5.91 -18.82
C PHE A 396 -5.64 4.87 -19.89
N HIS A 397 -4.80 5.23 -20.86
CA HIS A 397 -4.26 4.30 -21.85
C HIS A 397 -3.36 3.25 -21.20
N ASN A 398 -2.40 3.69 -20.38
CA ASN A 398 -1.45 2.80 -19.70
C ASN A 398 -2.08 1.99 -18.55
N ASN A 399 -3.15 2.50 -17.93
CA ASN A 399 -3.82 1.90 -16.78
C ASN A 399 -5.34 1.85 -16.99
N HIS A 400 -5.81 0.83 -17.72
CA HIS A 400 -7.24 0.63 -17.97
C HIS A 400 -8.08 0.43 -16.70
N VAL A 401 -7.49 -0.10 -15.61
CA VAL A 401 -8.18 -0.29 -14.33
C VAL A 401 -8.55 1.05 -13.71
N LEU A 402 -7.67 2.06 -13.85
CA LEU A 402 -7.95 3.42 -13.39
C LEU A 402 -9.12 4.04 -14.15
N LEU A 403 -9.17 3.87 -15.47
CA LEU A 403 -10.28 4.36 -16.30
C LEU A 403 -11.61 3.71 -15.89
N GLU A 404 -11.62 2.39 -15.67
CA GLU A 404 -12.83 1.65 -15.28
C GLU A 404 -13.34 2.05 -13.88
N LYS A 405 -12.43 2.12 -12.89
CA LYS A 405 -12.81 2.39 -11.50
C LYS A 405 -13.06 3.86 -11.20
N ARG A 406 -12.24 4.76 -11.75
CA ARG A 406 -12.19 6.18 -11.36
C ARG A 406 -12.39 7.17 -12.51
N GLY A 407 -12.32 6.72 -13.77
CA GLY A 407 -12.39 7.61 -14.93
C GLY A 407 -13.63 8.52 -14.94
N ALA A 408 -14.78 7.99 -14.54
CA ALA A 408 -16.02 8.77 -14.43
C ALA A 408 -15.94 9.87 -13.36
N LEU A 409 -15.36 9.60 -12.19
CA LEU A 409 -15.18 10.58 -11.12
C LEU A 409 -14.24 11.71 -11.58
N ILE A 410 -13.09 11.32 -12.13
CA ILE A 410 -12.04 12.25 -12.57
C ILE A 410 -12.55 13.20 -13.65
N VAL A 411 -13.13 12.66 -14.72
CA VAL A 411 -13.64 13.47 -15.84
C VAL A 411 -14.76 14.41 -15.39
N ARG A 412 -15.69 13.93 -14.55
CA ARG A 412 -16.79 14.76 -14.01
C ARG A 412 -16.24 15.91 -13.17
N ARG A 413 -15.27 15.64 -12.28
CA ARG A 413 -14.68 16.69 -11.44
C ARG A 413 -13.91 17.71 -12.28
N LEU A 414 -13.14 17.28 -13.28
CA LEU A 414 -12.47 18.19 -14.21
C LEU A 414 -13.45 19.07 -14.99
N CYS A 415 -14.60 18.53 -15.42
CA CYS A 415 -15.64 19.31 -16.07
C CYS A 415 -16.22 20.40 -15.16
N VAL A 416 -16.32 20.15 -13.85
CA VAL A 416 -16.77 21.14 -12.87
C VAL A 416 -15.71 22.23 -12.66
N LEU A 417 -14.44 21.85 -12.54
CA LEU A 417 -13.35 22.77 -12.22
C LEU A 417 -12.91 23.63 -13.42
N LEU A 418 -12.80 23.05 -14.61
CA LEU A 418 -12.20 23.67 -15.79
C LEU A 418 -13.21 23.98 -16.91
N GLY A 419 -14.48 23.58 -16.72
CA GLY A 419 -15.56 23.76 -17.68
C GLY A 419 -15.71 22.57 -18.64
N ALA A 420 -16.91 22.01 -18.68
CA ALA A 420 -17.24 20.80 -19.45
C ALA A 420 -16.93 20.93 -20.95
N GLU A 421 -17.21 22.08 -21.56
CA GLU A 421 -16.95 22.30 -22.99
C GLU A 421 -15.46 22.24 -23.32
N LYS A 422 -14.61 22.92 -22.54
CA LYS A 422 -13.15 22.94 -22.75
C LYS A 422 -12.57 21.54 -22.64
N VAL A 423 -12.92 20.82 -21.57
CA VAL A 423 -12.44 19.45 -21.31
C VAL A 423 -12.82 18.50 -22.45
N TYR A 424 -14.07 18.55 -22.92
CA TYR A 424 -14.53 17.66 -23.99
C TYR A 424 -13.92 18.00 -25.35
N ARG A 425 -13.73 19.28 -25.68
CA ARG A 425 -13.06 19.70 -26.93
C ARG A 425 -11.59 19.28 -26.96
N GLU A 426 -10.86 19.50 -25.87
CA GLU A 426 -9.45 19.13 -25.78
C GLU A 426 -9.28 17.60 -25.81
N SER A 427 -10.11 16.88 -25.04
CA SER A 427 -10.12 15.41 -25.07
C SER A 427 -10.41 14.88 -26.46
N SER A 428 -11.35 15.48 -27.18
CA SER A 428 -11.67 15.08 -28.57
C SER A 428 -10.49 15.32 -29.52
N THR A 429 -9.81 16.45 -29.38
CA THR A 429 -8.64 16.81 -30.20
C THR A 429 -7.49 15.83 -29.99
N ILE A 430 -7.23 15.43 -28.75
CA ILE A 430 -6.18 14.44 -28.42
C ILE A 430 -6.58 13.06 -28.97
N LEU A 431 -7.82 12.63 -28.75
CA LEU A 431 -8.32 11.32 -29.20
C LEU A 431 -8.43 11.19 -30.72
N GLU A 432 -8.60 12.30 -31.45
CA GLU A 432 -8.56 12.28 -32.92
C GLU A 432 -7.17 11.84 -33.45
N SER A 433 -6.10 12.19 -32.72
CA SER A 433 -4.73 11.83 -33.08
C SER A 433 -4.23 10.52 -32.45
N GLU A 434 -5.10 9.79 -31.75
CA GLU A 434 -4.73 8.57 -31.04
C GLU A 434 -4.45 7.41 -31.99
N VAL A 435 -3.30 6.75 -31.78
CA VAL A 435 -2.81 5.65 -32.63
C VAL A 435 -3.44 4.33 -32.20
N ASP A 436 -3.68 4.14 -30.90
CA ASP A 436 -4.39 2.99 -30.40
C ASP A 436 -5.90 3.14 -30.60
N LEU A 437 -6.39 2.52 -31.67
CA LEU A 437 -7.80 2.54 -32.04
C LEU A 437 -8.70 1.86 -31.00
N ASP A 438 -8.24 0.81 -30.33
CA ASP A 438 -9.03 0.10 -29.32
C ASP A 438 -9.23 0.98 -28.09
N PHE A 439 -8.13 1.57 -27.58
CA PHE A 439 -8.21 2.53 -26.47
C PHE A 439 -9.06 3.75 -26.83
N ALA A 440 -8.87 4.36 -28.00
CA ALA A 440 -9.65 5.50 -28.44
C ALA A 440 -11.16 5.18 -28.43
N SER A 441 -11.56 3.99 -28.88
CA SER A 441 -12.95 3.54 -28.85
C SER A 441 -13.49 3.40 -27.42
N VAL A 442 -12.71 2.82 -26.49
CA VAL A 442 -13.10 2.67 -25.09
C VAL A 442 -13.24 4.02 -24.39
N MET A 443 -12.27 4.93 -24.58
CA MET A 443 -12.28 6.25 -23.97
C MET A 443 -13.47 7.10 -24.48
N VAL A 444 -13.73 7.08 -25.79
CA VAL A 444 -14.91 7.73 -26.40
C VAL A 444 -16.21 7.17 -25.84
N GLN A 445 -16.30 5.86 -25.59
CA GLN A 445 -17.48 5.26 -24.98
C GLN A 445 -17.69 5.73 -23.53
N ALA A 446 -16.61 5.85 -22.75
CA ALA A 446 -16.65 6.37 -21.39
C ALA A 446 -17.09 7.85 -21.36
N LEU A 447 -16.46 8.71 -22.18
CA LEU A 447 -16.84 10.12 -22.33
C LEU A 447 -18.30 10.28 -22.79
N ASN A 448 -18.76 9.44 -23.72
CA ASN A 448 -20.14 9.47 -24.18
C ASN A 448 -21.14 9.04 -23.09
N LEU A 449 -20.78 8.07 -22.24
CA LEU A 449 -21.64 7.67 -21.12
C LEU A 449 -21.78 8.83 -20.12
N ILE A 450 -20.67 9.46 -19.74
CA ILE A 450 -20.65 10.63 -18.84
C ILE A 450 -21.46 11.78 -19.44
N LEU A 451 -21.28 12.07 -20.74
CA LEU A 451 -22.03 13.10 -21.47
C LEU A 451 -23.55 12.88 -21.37
N LEU A 452 -24.01 11.63 -21.37
CA LEU A 452 -25.43 11.30 -21.28
C LEU A 452 -25.98 11.36 -19.86
N THR A 453 -25.21 10.95 -18.85
CA THR A 453 -25.73 10.67 -17.51
C THR A 453 -25.45 11.75 -16.47
N SER A 454 -24.35 12.48 -16.61
CA SER A 454 -23.85 13.40 -15.58
C SER A 454 -24.59 14.74 -15.59
N THR A 455 -25.04 15.22 -14.43
CA THR A 455 -25.82 16.45 -14.30
C THR A 455 -25.01 17.69 -14.69
N GLU A 456 -23.72 17.67 -14.41
CA GLU A 456 -22.74 18.74 -14.64
C GLU A 456 -22.56 19.05 -16.14
N LEU A 457 -22.96 18.14 -17.03
CA LEU A 457 -22.90 18.31 -18.49
C LEU A 457 -24.23 18.79 -19.10
N GLY A 458 -25.15 19.31 -18.28
CA GLY A 458 -26.45 19.80 -18.71
C GLY A 458 -26.38 20.92 -19.75
N GLU A 459 -25.47 21.88 -19.55
CA GLU A 459 -25.25 22.99 -20.48
C GLU A 459 -24.70 22.50 -21.82
N LEU A 460 -23.68 21.63 -21.78
CA LEU A 460 -23.07 21.03 -22.97
C LEU A 460 -24.10 20.26 -23.82
N ARG A 461 -24.98 19.47 -23.16
CA ARG A 461 -26.09 18.78 -23.84
C ARG A 461 -27.08 19.77 -24.47
N SER A 462 -27.37 20.89 -23.80
CA SER A 462 -28.29 21.90 -24.30
C SER A 462 -27.72 22.64 -25.51
N LEU A 463 -26.41 22.87 -25.53
CA LEU A 463 -25.69 23.44 -26.67
C LEU A 463 -25.67 22.47 -27.86
N LEU A 464 -25.39 21.18 -27.63
CA LEU A 464 -25.44 20.14 -28.67
C LEU A 464 -26.82 20.01 -29.31
N LYS A 465 -27.91 20.09 -28.52
CA LYS A 465 -29.29 20.08 -29.03
C LYS A 465 -29.61 21.23 -30.00
N LYS A 466 -28.85 22.34 -29.92
CA LYS A 466 -29.01 23.51 -30.79
C LYS A 466 -28.06 23.50 -31.99
N SER A 467 -27.30 22.42 -32.23
CA SER A 467 -26.29 22.35 -33.29
C SER A 467 -26.80 22.62 -34.72
N LEU A 468 -28.10 22.43 -34.99
CA LEU A 468 -28.74 22.75 -36.27
C LEU A 468 -29.14 24.23 -36.42
N VAL A 469 -29.14 24.99 -35.33
CA VAL A 469 -29.67 26.36 -35.31
C VAL A 469 -28.65 27.38 -34.81
N ASP A 470 -27.65 26.94 -34.06
CA ASP A 470 -26.64 27.75 -33.38
C ASP A 470 -25.23 27.40 -33.87
N SER A 471 -24.41 28.41 -34.21
CA SER A 471 -23.07 28.18 -34.74
C SER A 471 -22.13 27.57 -33.70
N CYS A 472 -22.25 27.99 -32.43
CA CYS A 472 -21.43 27.45 -31.35
C CYS A 472 -21.76 25.96 -31.09
N GLY A 473 -23.05 25.61 -31.11
CA GLY A 473 -23.51 24.22 -31.05
C GLY A 473 -23.05 23.39 -32.25
N LYS A 474 -23.02 23.96 -33.45
CA LYS A 474 -22.46 23.31 -34.66
C LYS A 474 -20.98 23.02 -34.47
N ASP A 475 -20.19 24.02 -34.08
CA ASP A 475 -18.74 23.88 -33.92
C ASP A 475 -18.41 22.87 -32.81
N LEU A 476 -19.20 22.84 -31.74
CA LEU A 476 -19.08 21.81 -30.70
C LEU A 476 -19.36 20.40 -31.25
N PHE A 477 -20.45 20.23 -31.98
CA PHE A 477 -20.80 18.95 -32.60
C PHE A 477 -19.67 18.46 -33.53
N GLN A 478 -19.14 19.34 -34.38
CA GLN A 478 -18.05 18.99 -35.31
C GLN A 478 -16.77 18.63 -34.56
N SER A 479 -16.40 19.36 -33.51
CA SER A 479 -15.25 19.02 -32.66
C SER A 479 -15.39 17.64 -32.01
N LEU A 480 -16.56 17.30 -31.46
CA LEU A 480 -16.76 15.99 -30.83
C LEU A 480 -16.87 14.85 -31.84
N TYR A 481 -17.49 15.08 -33.00
CA TYR A 481 -17.66 14.08 -34.04
C TYR A 481 -16.31 13.49 -34.50
N ALA A 482 -15.27 14.32 -34.53
CA ALA A 482 -13.91 13.95 -34.96
C ALA A 482 -13.32 12.77 -34.17
N SER A 483 -13.58 12.66 -32.86
CA SER A 483 -13.19 11.49 -32.07
C SER A 483 -14.36 10.51 -31.83
N TRP A 484 -15.61 10.97 -31.79
CA TRP A 484 -16.77 10.09 -31.55
C TRP A 484 -16.93 9.01 -32.62
N ARG A 485 -16.43 9.26 -33.85
CA ARG A 485 -16.37 8.29 -34.96
C ARG A 485 -15.55 7.03 -34.70
N HIS A 486 -14.72 7.00 -33.65
CA HIS A 486 -14.04 5.76 -33.20
C HIS A 486 -15.05 4.73 -32.64
N SER A 487 -16.24 5.16 -32.20
CA SER A 487 -17.31 4.28 -31.73
C SER A 487 -18.62 4.53 -32.48
N PRO A 488 -19.11 3.55 -33.28
CA PRO A 488 -20.40 3.67 -33.96
C PRO A 488 -21.54 4.03 -33.01
N MET A 489 -21.53 3.41 -31.83
CA MET A 489 -22.56 3.63 -30.84
C MET A 489 -22.48 5.04 -30.25
N ALA A 490 -21.30 5.55 -29.93
CA ALA A 490 -21.15 6.93 -29.45
C ALA A 490 -21.55 7.95 -30.53
N THR A 491 -21.17 7.72 -31.79
CA THR A 491 -21.54 8.57 -32.92
C THR A 491 -23.06 8.69 -33.09
N ILE A 492 -23.78 7.55 -33.09
CA ILE A 492 -25.24 7.55 -33.17
C ILE A 492 -25.85 8.32 -31.99
N SER A 493 -25.31 8.12 -30.78
CA SER A 493 -25.75 8.82 -29.58
C SER A 493 -25.58 10.34 -29.69
N LEU A 494 -24.45 10.79 -30.22
CA LEU A 494 -24.16 12.21 -30.44
C LEU A 494 -25.13 12.81 -31.47
N CYS A 495 -25.41 12.09 -32.57
CA CYS A 495 -26.39 12.52 -33.58
C CYS A 495 -27.82 12.60 -33.02
N LEU A 496 -28.22 11.65 -32.16
CA LEU A 496 -29.51 11.69 -31.46
C LEU A 496 -29.62 12.88 -30.50
N LEU A 497 -28.57 13.13 -29.71
CA LEU A 497 -28.50 14.29 -28.81
C LEU A 497 -28.59 15.62 -29.57
N ALA A 498 -27.95 15.69 -30.74
CA ALA A 498 -27.97 16.84 -31.63
C ALA A 498 -29.30 17.03 -32.39
N GLN A 499 -30.30 16.18 -32.14
CA GLN A 499 -31.61 16.19 -32.83
C GLN A 499 -31.51 16.01 -34.35
N LEU A 500 -30.42 15.43 -34.84
CA LEU A 500 -30.17 15.18 -36.28
C LEU A 500 -31.01 14.01 -36.83
N LEU A 501 -31.58 13.20 -35.94
CA LEU A 501 -32.44 12.08 -36.25
C LEU A 501 -33.85 12.39 -35.72
N GLU A 502 -34.66 13.11 -36.50
CA GLU A 502 -36.05 13.40 -36.15
C GLU A 502 -36.85 12.07 -36.01
N PRO A 503 -37.47 11.79 -34.84
CA PRO A 503 -38.20 10.54 -34.62
C PRO A 503 -39.33 10.31 -35.63
N GLY A 504 -39.95 11.39 -36.13
CA GLY A 504 -41.02 11.34 -37.12
C GLY A 504 -40.57 11.00 -38.55
N LYS A 505 -39.30 11.25 -38.91
CA LYS A 505 -38.75 10.95 -40.26
C LYS A 505 -38.06 9.59 -40.35
N HIS A 506 -37.58 9.05 -39.22
CA HIS A 506 -36.86 7.78 -39.16
C HIS A 506 -37.52 6.75 -38.22
N THR A 507 -38.85 6.65 -38.31
CA THR A 507 -39.70 5.77 -37.49
C THR A 507 -39.23 4.31 -37.49
N TRP A 508 -38.75 3.81 -38.63
CA TRP A 508 -38.27 2.43 -38.77
C TRP A 508 -36.97 2.16 -38.00
N LEU A 509 -36.03 3.12 -37.97
CA LEU A 509 -34.80 2.99 -37.18
C LEU A 509 -35.12 2.87 -35.69
N LEU A 510 -36.04 3.71 -35.19
CA LEU A 510 -36.51 3.66 -33.82
C LEU A 510 -37.24 2.35 -33.51
N LYS A 511 -38.14 1.90 -34.39
CA LYS A 511 -38.81 0.59 -34.27
C LYS A 511 -37.80 -0.56 -34.22
N THR A 512 -36.76 -0.54 -35.07
CA THR A 512 -35.70 -1.55 -35.06
C THR A 512 -34.86 -1.50 -33.78
N LEU A 513 -34.52 -0.32 -33.26
CA LEU A 513 -33.77 -0.19 -32.01
C LEU A 513 -34.58 -0.65 -30.79
N TYR A 514 -35.87 -0.32 -30.71
CA TYR A 514 -36.73 -0.87 -29.67
C TYR A 514 -37.01 -2.37 -29.86
N GLY A 515 -37.07 -2.86 -31.10
CA GLY A 515 -37.17 -4.29 -31.41
C GLY A 515 -35.91 -5.06 -30.97
N LEU A 516 -34.73 -4.53 -31.26
CA LEU A 516 -33.45 -5.04 -30.74
C LEU A 516 -33.42 -5.03 -29.22
N LEU A 517 -33.94 -3.97 -28.59
CA LEU A 517 -34.05 -3.92 -27.14
C LEU A 517 -34.92 -5.06 -26.57
N MET A 518 -35.98 -5.48 -27.25
CA MET A 518 -36.82 -6.60 -26.83
C MET A 518 -36.13 -7.97 -27.02
N LEU A 519 -35.19 -8.07 -27.95
CA LEU A 519 -34.43 -9.29 -28.22
C LEU A 519 -33.19 -9.45 -27.31
N LEU A 520 -32.66 -8.34 -26.81
CA LEU A 520 -31.46 -8.35 -25.96
C LEU A 520 -31.80 -8.84 -24.53
N PRO A 521 -30.96 -9.71 -23.92
CA PRO A 521 -31.16 -10.15 -22.55
C PRO A 521 -31.17 -8.97 -21.58
N GLN A 522 -32.17 -8.86 -20.70
CA GLN A 522 -32.37 -7.69 -19.84
C GLN A 522 -31.19 -7.37 -18.91
N GLN A 523 -30.39 -8.38 -18.59
CA GLN A 523 -29.21 -8.27 -17.73
C GLN A 523 -27.95 -7.88 -18.51
N SER A 524 -27.98 -7.96 -19.86
CA SER A 524 -26.83 -7.65 -20.71
C SER A 524 -26.48 -6.16 -20.69
N ALA A 525 -25.18 -5.86 -20.76
CA ALA A 525 -24.70 -4.48 -20.91
C ALA A 525 -25.31 -3.81 -22.15
N ALA A 526 -25.42 -4.54 -23.26
CA ALA A 526 -26.05 -4.06 -24.50
C ALA A 526 -27.51 -3.64 -24.29
N PHE A 527 -28.31 -4.41 -23.54
CA PHE A 527 -29.68 -4.03 -23.18
C PHE A 527 -29.72 -2.77 -22.32
N LYS A 528 -28.92 -2.73 -21.24
CA LYS A 528 -28.90 -1.57 -20.33
C LYS A 528 -28.47 -0.30 -21.06
N ILE A 529 -27.45 -0.38 -21.91
CA ILE A 529 -26.94 0.73 -22.73
C ILE A 529 -28.00 1.19 -23.73
N LEU A 530 -28.57 0.26 -24.51
CA LEU A 530 -29.57 0.61 -25.51
C LEU A 530 -30.85 1.19 -24.86
N ARG A 531 -31.30 0.62 -23.73
CA ARG A 531 -32.44 1.12 -22.97
C ARG A 531 -32.22 2.54 -22.48
N THR A 532 -31.06 2.82 -21.86
CA THR A 532 -30.73 4.14 -21.34
C THR A 532 -30.62 5.17 -22.46
N ARG A 533 -30.09 4.79 -23.63
CA ARG A 533 -30.00 5.66 -24.81
C ARG A 533 -31.34 5.89 -25.52
N LEU A 534 -32.23 4.91 -25.52
CA LEU A 534 -33.59 5.09 -26.06
C LEU A 534 -34.44 5.98 -25.15
N LYS A 535 -34.20 5.99 -23.84
CA LYS A 535 -34.86 6.92 -22.89
C LYS A 535 -34.53 8.39 -23.15
N THR A 536 -33.41 8.69 -23.81
CA THR A 536 -32.99 10.08 -24.09
C THR A 536 -33.51 10.62 -25.41
N VAL A 537 -34.25 9.83 -26.20
CA VAL A 537 -34.85 10.28 -27.47
C VAL A 537 -36.04 11.19 -27.18
N PRO A 538 -36.06 12.44 -27.66
CA PRO A 538 -37.17 13.37 -27.43
C PRO A 538 -38.38 12.99 -28.28
N PHE A 539 -39.58 12.90 -27.68
CA PHE A 539 -40.85 12.83 -28.41
C PHE A 539 -41.48 14.22 -28.48
N SER A 540 -42.01 14.62 -29.65
CA SER A 540 -42.64 15.94 -29.86
C SER A 540 -43.79 16.20 -28.88
N GLU A 541 -43.90 17.43 -28.37
CA GLU A 541 -44.87 17.84 -27.34
C GLU A 541 -46.34 17.72 -27.77
N ASN A 542 -46.63 17.60 -29.07
CA ASN A 542 -47.99 17.47 -29.58
C ASN A 542 -48.67 16.12 -29.25
N LEU A 543 -47.93 15.13 -28.71
CA LEU A 543 -48.50 13.83 -28.30
C LEU A 543 -48.67 13.65 -26.77
N LYS A 544 -48.42 14.68 -25.95
CA LYS A 544 -48.57 14.58 -24.48
C LYS A 544 -50.02 14.62 -23.98
N ARG A 545 -51.04 14.68 -24.85
CA ARG A 545 -52.44 14.88 -24.44
C ARG A 545 -53.30 13.63 -24.23
N THR A 546 -52.77 12.41 -24.35
CA THR A 546 -53.54 11.20 -23.98
C THR A 546 -52.73 10.22 -23.12
N SER A 547 -53.19 10.08 -21.87
CA SER A 547 -53.00 9.03 -20.85
C SER A 547 -51.82 8.04 -20.93
N SER A 548 -51.02 8.01 -19.85
CA SER A 548 -50.44 6.85 -19.12
C SER A 548 -49.93 5.58 -19.87
N ALA A 549 -49.62 5.62 -21.16
CA ALA A 549 -49.15 4.45 -21.90
C ALA A 549 -47.62 4.45 -22.14
N ASN A 550 -47.04 3.24 -22.13
CA ASN A 550 -45.63 2.91 -22.39
C ASN A 550 -45.10 3.60 -23.69
N PRO A 551 -43.87 4.14 -23.75
CA PRO A 551 -43.34 4.80 -24.97
C PRO A 551 -43.43 3.94 -26.24
N TYR A 552 -43.40 2.62 -26.08
CA TYR A 552 -43.56 1.66 -27.18
C TYR A 552 -44.95 1.70 -27.85
N SER A 553 -46.02 1.92 -27.09
CA SER A 553 -47.38 2.04 -27.65
C SER A 553 -47.61 3.34 -28.42
N GLN A 554 -46.84 4.39 -28.13
CA GLN A 554 -46.91 5.67 -28.85
C GLN A 554 -46.28 5.58 -30.25
N ILE A 555 -45.27 4.73 -30.44
CA ILE A 555 -44.60 4.49 -31.73
C ILE A 555 -45.49 3.66 -32.69
N LEU A 556 -46.39 2.84 -32.15
CA LEU A 556 -47.34 2.01 -32.92
C LEU A 556 -48.50 2.82 -33.51
N GLN A 557 -48.80 4.01 -32.97
CA GLN A 557 -49.92 4.87 -33.42
C GLN A 557 -49.55 5.82 -34.59
N VAL A 558 -48.30 5.87 -35.02
CA VAL A 558 -47.90 6.63 -36.21
C VAL A 558 -48.33 5.84 -37.45
N THR A 559 -49.51 6.16 -37.97
CA THR A 559 -50.06 5.59 -39.21
C THR A 559 -49.35 6.15 -40.44
N GLU A 560 -49.25 5.30 -41.47
CA GLU A 560 -48.90 5.64 -42.85
C GLU A 560 -49.86 6.73 -43.36
N ASP A 561 -49.44 7.98 -43.32
CA ASP A 561 -49.72 9.03 -44.32
C ASP A 561 -49.41 10.41 -43.73
N GLY A 562 -48.47 11.10 -44.36
CA GLY A 562 -47.99 12.41 -43.93
C GLY A 562 -47.08 13.03 -44.98
N THR A 563 -47.66 13.23 -46.16
CA THR A 563 -47.40 14.31 -47.13
C THR A 563 -46.10 15.10 -47.00
N ARG A 564 -45.38 15.13 -48.13
CA ARG A 564 -44.44 16.19 -48.53
C ARG A 564 -45.01 17.57 -48.18
N ASN A 565 -44.54 18.18 -47.10
CA ASN A 565 -44.65 19.62 -46.90
C ASN A 565 -43.27 20.24 -47.14
N GLN A 566 -43.23 21.04 -48.21
CA GLN A 566 -42.21 22.02 -48.49
C GLN A 566 -42.23 23.06 -47.37
N ASP A 567 -41.22 23.03 -46.51
CA ASP A 567 -40.74 24.21 -45.80
C ASP A 567 -39.21 24.14 -45.78
N THR A 568 -38.64 24.43 -46.94
CA THR A 568 -37.26 24.91 -47.09
C THR A 568 -37.15 26.27 -46.40
N GLN A 569 -36.92 26.26 -45.09
CA GLN A 569 -36.25 27.36 -44.40
C GLN A 569 -34.87 26.86 -43.96
N ASN A 570 -33.85 27.58 -44.40
CA ASN A 570 -32.41 27.31 -44.24
C ASN A 570 -32.03 26.93 -42.79
N TYR A 571 -31.89 25.64 -42.51
CA TYR A 571 -31.30 25.13 -41.27
C TYR A 571 -30.03 24.30 -41.53
N SER A 572 -28.90 24.97 -41.27
CA SER A 572 -27.52 24.52 -41.01
C SER A 572 -26.57 24.05 -42.13
N ALA A 573 -25.42 24.73 -42.14
CA ALA A 573 -24.22 24.52 -42.93
C ALA A 573 -23.35 23.31 -42.46
N ILE A 574 -23.95 22.19 -42.02
CA ILE A 574 -23.21 20.97 -41.64
C ILE A 574 -23.17 20.01 -42.83
N ASN A 575 -21.97 19.68 -43.31
CA ASN A 575 -21.78 18.81 -44.46
C ASN A 575 -21.85 17.32 -44.06
N PHE A 576 -23.06 16.77 -44.00
CA PHE A 576 -23.28 15.37 -43.59
C PHE A 576 -22.65 14.34 -44.51
N SER A 577 -22.50 14.62 -45.81
CA SER A 577 -21.84 13.68 -46.73
C SER A 577 -20.34 13.56 -46.43
N SER A 578 -19.67 14.68 -46.11
CA SER A 578 -18.28 14.67 -45.65
C SER A 578 -18.14 13.93 -44.31
N LEU A 579 -19.03 14.18 -43.35
CA LEU A 579 -19.00 13.49 -42.05
C LEU A 579 -19.19 11.96 -42.18
N LEU A 580 -20.13 11.53 -43.03
CA LEU A 580 -20.35 10.10 -43.29
C LEU A 580 -19.10 9.45 -43.91
N GLN A 581 -18.48 10.09 -44.90
CA GLN A 581 -17.25 9.59 -45.52
C GLN A 581 -16.12 9.46 -44.49
N GLN A 582 -15.95 10.45 -43.60
CA GLN A 582 -14.98 10.40 -42.50
C GLN A 582 -15.26 9.24 -41.53
N PHE A 583 -16.53 9.01 -41.20
CA PHE A 583 -16.94 7.89 -40.35
C PHE A 583 -16.64 6.53 -41.01
N GLU A 584 -17.00 6.35 -42.28
CA GLU A 584 -16.73 5.12 -43.03
C GLU A 584 -15.23 4.81 -43.11
N ASN A 585 -14.41 5.83 -43.36
CA ASN A 585 -12.95 5.72 -43.38
C ASN A 585 -12.39 5.26 -42.02
N MET A 586 -12.82 5.89 -40.92
CA MET A 586 -12.40 5.50 -39.58
C MET A 586 -12.82 4.06 -39.25
N GLN A 587 -14.07 3.69 -39.55
CA GLN A 587 -14.56 2.32 -39.34
C GLN A 587 -13.83 1.29 -40.21
N GLN A 588 -13.36 1.68 -41.40
CA GLN A 588 -12.48 0.82 -42.20
C GLN A 588 -11.11 0.63 -41.55
N GLN A 589 -10.51 1.67 -40.96
CA GLN A 589 -9.25 1.56 -40.21
C GLN A 589 -9.40 0.62 -39.01
N HIS A 590 -10.47 0.75 -38.23
CA HIS A 590 -10.78 -0.18 -37.12
C HIS A 590 -10.93 -1.63 -37.61
N ARG A 591 -11.63 -1.87 -38.74
CA ARG A 591 -11.75 -3.21 -39.33
C ARG A 591 -10.41 -3.77 -39.81
N LEU A 592 -9.55 -2.94 -40.39
CA LEU A 592 -8.20 -3.33 -40.81
C LEU A 592 -7.30 -3.60 -39.61
N HIS A 593 -7.38 -2.78 -38.56
CA HIS A 593 -6.66 -2.98 -37.31
C HIS A 593 -7.06 -4.29 -36.63
N LEU A 594 -8.37 -4.57 -36.54
CA LEU A 594 -8.87 -5.83 -36.03
C LEU A 594 -8.39 -7.02 -36.88
N LYS A 595 -8.41 -6.90 -38.22
CA LYS A 595 -7.86 -7.93 -39.11
C LYS A 595 -6.35 -8.12 -38.94
N ASN A 596 -5.58 -7.04 -38.74
CA ASN A 596 -4.13 -7.08 -38.54
C ASN A 596 -3.76 -7.64 -37.16
N GLN A 597 -4.50 -7.31 -36.11
CA GLN A 597 -4.37 -7.95 -34.79
C GLN A 597 -4.71 -9.45 -34.85
N LEU A 598 -5.73 -9.82 -35.62
CA LEU A 598 -6.10 -11.22 -35.84
C LEU A 598 -5.07 -11.96 -36.72
N GLN A 599 -4.39 -11.27 -37.64
CA GLN A 599 -3.30 -11.84 -38.45
C GLN A 599 -1.95 -11.89 -37.72
N SER A 600 -1.68 -10.97 -36.79
CA SER A 600 -0.47 -10.98 -35.94
C SER A 600 -0.57 -12.01 -34.79
N ARG A 601 -1.78 -12.38 -34.38
CA ARG A 601 -2.07 -13.46 -33.42
C ARG A 601 -2.21 -14.84 -34.06
N LYS A 602 -1.26 -15.28 -34.89
CA LYS A 602 -1.08 -16.73 -35.17
C LYS A 602 -0.37 -17.44 -34.01
N SER A 603 -0.70 -17.07 -32.78
CA SER A 603 -0.11 -17.62 -31.58
C SER A 603 -1.19 -17.89 -30.55
N ALA A 604 -1.43 -19.17 -30.26
CA ALA A 604 -2.33 -19.60 -29.20
C ALA A 604 -1.53 -19.81 -27.91
N SER A 605 -2.15 -19.58 -26.74
CA SER A 605 -1.59 -19.94 -25.45
C SER A 605 -2.08 -21.33 -25.05
N ALA A 606 -1.14 -22.23 -24.74
CA ALA A 606 -1.41 -23.55 -24.21
C ALA A 606 -1.06 -23.56 -22.71
N VAL A 607 -2.07 -23.71 -21.86
CA VAL A 607 -1.88 -23.84 -20.42
C VAL A 607 -1.78 -25.31 -20.08
N VAL A 608 -0.60 -25.72 -19.68
CA VAL A 608 -0.31 -27.12 -19.35
C VAL A 608 -0.65 -27.38 -17.90
N LEU A 609 -1.46 -28.41 -17.67
CA LEU A 609 -1.97 -28.89 -16.39
C LEU A 609 -1.35 -30.26 -16.10
N SER A 610 -0.96 -30.51 -14.85
CA SER A 610 -0.60 -31.87 -14.44
C SER A 610 -0.97 -32.14 -12.98
N GLN A 611 -1.04 -33.43 -12.66
CA GLN A 611 -1.34 -33.91 -11.31
C GLN A 611 -0.20 -33.58 -10.34
N GLY A 612 -0.54 -33.10 -9.15
CA GLY A 612 0.39 -33.11 -8.02
C GLY A 612 1.48 -32.03 -8.01
N TRP A 613 1.27 -30.89 -8.68
CA TRP A 613 2.19 -29.75 -8.63
C TRP A 613 2.33 -29.09 -7.24
N ARG A 614 1.47 -29.42 -6.27
CA ARG A 614 1.61 -28.98 -4.87
C ARG A 614 1.35 -30.14 -3.93
N ILE A 615 2.07 -30.15 -2.79
CA ILE A 615 1.72 -30.92 -1.60
C ILE A 615 0.22 -30.66 -1.31
N ARG A 616 -0.62 -31.71 -1.30
CA ARG A 616 -2.10 -31.73 -1.14
C ARG A 616 -2.98 -31.84 -2.41
N HIS A 617 -2.63 -32.67 -3.40
CA HIS A 617 -3.56 -33.12 -4.46
C HIS A 617 -4.22 -32.01 -5.32
N ARG A 618 -3.59 -30.84 -5.46
CA ARG A 618 -4.10 -29.74 -6.29
C ARG A 618 -3.48 -29.72 -7.69
N PRO A 619 -4.24 -29.33 -8.74
CA PRO A 619 -3.68 -29.14 -10.07
C PRO A 619 -2.76 -27.91 -10.08
N GLY A 620 -1.62 -28.01 -10.77
CA GLY A 620 -0.76 -26.86 -11.07
C GLY A 620 -0.63 -26.64 -12.57
N SER A 621 -0.27 -25.41 -12.93
CA SER A 621 -0.31 -24.98 -14.32
C SER A 621 0.73 -23.94 -14.69
N LYS A 622 1.17 -23.95 -15.95
CA LYS A 622 1.88 -22.83 -16.58
C LYS A 622 1.53 -22.70 -18.07
N ALA A 623 1.74 -21.51 -18.64
CA ALA A 623 1.34 -21.21 -20.01
C ALA A 623 2.55 -21.10 -20.96
N ARG A 624 2.43 -21.66 -22.16
CA ARG A 624 3.35 -21.41 -23.29
C ARG A 624 2.61 -20.85 -24.48
N THR A 625 3.31 -20.06 -25.28
CA THR A 625 2.83 -19.64 -26.60
C THR A 625 3.18 -20.71 -27.64
N VAL A 626 2.20 -21.14 -28.44
CA VAL A 626 2.34 -22.09 -29.55
C VAL A 626 1.95 -21.43 -30.87
N LYS A 627 2.54 -21.88 -31.98
CA LYS A 627 2.28 -21.32 -33.32
C LYS A 627 1.03 -21.98 -33.92
N GLY A 628 -0.01 -21.17 -34.13
CA GLY A 628 -1.29 -21.59 -34.73
C GLY A 628 -2.24 -22.33 -33.78
N PRO A 629 -3.48 -22.56 -34.24
CA PRO A 629 -4.46 -23.36 -33.50
C PRO A 629 -4.04 -24.83 -33.48
N ILE A 630 -4.18 -25.46 -32.31
CA ILE A 630 -3.85 -26.88 -32.10
C ILE A 630 -5.15 -27.64 -31.86
N THR A 631 -5.37 -28.72 -32.61
CA THR A 631 -6.57 -29.54 -32.50
C THR A 631 -6.32 -30.91 -31.89
N ASP A 632 -5.06 -31.34 -31.78
CA ASP A 632 -4.68 -32.65 -31.26
C ASP A 632 -3.49 -32.57 -30.29
N ALA A 633 -3.55 -33.34 -29.19
CA ALA A 633 -2.54 -33.31 -28.14
C ALA A 633 -1.15 -33.73 -28.63
N SER A 634 -1.04 -34.60 -29.64
CA SER A 634 0.24 -35.06 -30.20
C SER A 634 1.01 -33.98 -30.95
N GLN A 635 0.32 -32.92 -31.39
CA GLN A 635 0.94 -31.76 -32.05
C GLN A 635 1.66 -30.85 -31.04
N LEU A 636 1.38 -31.01 -29.75
CA LEU A 636 2.00 -30.20 -28.71
C LEU A 636 3.39 -30.76 -28.35
N PRO A 637 4.42 -29.91 -28.32
CA PRO A 637 5.72 -30.34 -27.84
C PRO A 637 5.64 -30.69 -26.34
N LYS A 638 6.37 -31.75 -25.96
CA LYS A 638 6.69 -32.02 -24.55
C LYS A 638 7.28 -30.76 -23.91
N TRP A 639 7.10 -30.65 -22.60
CA TRP A 639 7.67 -29.54 -21.84
C TRP A 639 8.23 -30.06 -20.52
N ASN A 640 8.87 -29.22 -19.73
CA ASN A 640 9.43 -29.57 -18.43
C ASN A 640 8.91 -28.60 -17.36
N TYR A 641 9.11 -28.88 -16.09
CA TYR A 641 8.97 -27.93 -14.99
C TYR A 641 9.94 -28.28 -13.86
N ASP A 642 10.10 -27.35 -12.92
CA ASP A 642 10.89 -27.57 -11.71
C ASP A 642 10.10 -28.43 -10.71
N GLY A 643 10.44 -29.72 -10.67
CA GLY A 643 9.90 -30.71 -9.76
C GLY A 643 10.38 -30.57 -8.31
N SER A 644 11.46 -29.83 -8.05
CA SER A 644 11.92 -29.61 -6.66
C SER A 644 10.95 -28.72 -5.89
N SER A 645 10.43 -27.67 -6.54
CA SER A 645 9.41 -26.78 -6.01
C SER A 645 8.04 -27.44 -5.80
N THR A 646 7.83 -28.64 -6.35
CA THR A 646 6.58 -29.40 -6.23
C THR A 646 6.74 -30.66 -5.37
N GLY A 647 7.95 -30.96 -4.88
CA GLY A 647 8.25 -32.17 -4.12
C GLY A 647 8.26 -33.46 -4.97
N GLN A 648 8.49 -33.34 -6.27
CA GLN A 648 8.47 -34.45 -7.24
C GLN A 648 9.86 -34.83 -7.77
N ALA A 649 10.88 -34.02 -7.49
CA ALA A 649 12.27 -34.26 -7.87
C ALA A 649 13.24 -33.62 -6.84
N PRO A 650 14.47 -34.13 -6.67
CA PRO A 650 15.47 -33.49 -5.81
C PRO A 650 16.00 -32.19 -6.44
N GLY A 651 16.59 -31.30 -5.64
CA GLY A 651 17.11 -30.01 -6.15
C GLY A 651 18.27 -30.14 -7.14
N GLU A 652 19.05 -31.21 -7.06
CA GLU A 652 20.20 -31.49 -7.92
C GLU A 652 19.84 -32.15 -9.27
N ASP A 653 18.63 -32.72 -9.39
CA ASP A 653 18.06 -33.26 -10.62
C ASP A 653 16.55 -32.94 -10.63
N SER A 654 16.23 -31.67 -10.87
CA SER A 654 14.91 -31.10 -10.57
C SER A 654 13.92 -31.19 -11.72
N GLU A 655 14.34 -31.57 -12.93
CA GLU A 655 13.46 -31.51 -14.10
C GLU A 655 12.44 -32.65 -14.14
N VAL A 656 11.16 -32.30 -14.31
CA VAL A 656 10.08 -33.25 -14.61
C VAL A 656 9.45 -32.91 -15.95
N ILE A 657 9.24 -33.91 -16.80
CA ILE A 657 8.76 -33.77 -18.18
C ILE A 657 7.25 -33.98 -18.27
N LEU A 658 6.57 -33.02 -18.89
CA LEU A 658 5.14 -32.96 -19.17
C LEU A 658 4.84 -33.53 -20.56
N TYR A 659 3.99 -34.55 -20.60
CA TYR A 659 3.55 -35.22 -21.82
C TYR A 659 2.08 -34.86 -22.10
N PRO A 660 1.75 -34.09 -23.14
CA PRO A 660 0.37 -33.73 -23.51
C PRO A 660 -0.52 -34.95 -23.75
N GLN A 661 -1.72 -34.96 -23.16
CA GLN A 661 -2.65 -36.09 -23.23
C GLN A 661 -4.05 -35.70 -23.74
N ALA A 662 -4.60 -34.59 -23.23
CA ALA A 662 -5.93 -34.13 -23.63
C ALA A 662 -5.97 -32.61 -23.77
N ILE A 663 -6.78 -32.11 -24.70
CA ILE A 663 -6.96 -30.68 -25.00
C ILE A 663 -8.39 -30.27 -24.67
N PHE A 664 -8.52 -29.11 -24.02
CA PHE A 664 -9.80 -28.44 -23.74
C PHE A 664 -9.69 -26.97 -24.14
N LYS A 665 -10.80 -26.32 -24.46
CA LYS A 665 -10.76 -24.87 -24.73
C LYS A 665 -10.54 -24.11 -23.42
N ASP A 666 -9.72 -23.05 -23.44
CA ASP A 666 -9.49 -22.21 -22.26
C ASP A 666 -10.67 -21.24 -22.05
N PRO A 667 -11.54 -21.43 -21.03
CA PRO A 667 -12.71 -20.57 -20.82
C PRO A 667 -12.35 -19.16 -20.31
N PHE A 668 -11.12 -18.97 -19.82
CA PHE A 668 -10.62 -17.71 -19.28
C PHE A 668 -10.02 -16.85 -20.38
N ARG A 669 -9.10 -17.41 -21.17
CA ARG A 669 -8.44 -16.70 -22.28
C ARG A 669 -9.27 -16.68 -23.57
N ARG A 670 -10.19 -17.64 -23.73
CA ARG A 670 -11.09 -17.79 -24.89
C ARG A 670 -10.33 -17.85 -26.23
N GLY A 671 -11.04 -17.71 -27.36
CA GLY A 671 -10.45 -17.77 -28.70
C GLY A 671 -9.84 -19.14 -28.99
N ASP A 672 -8.66 -19.15 -29.61
CA ASP A 672 -7.92 -20.37 -29.96
C ASP A 672 -7.01 -20.88 -28.81
N ASN A 673 -7.12 -20.31 -27.61
CA ASN A 673 -6.34 -20.72 -26.45
C ASN A 673 -6.88 -22.03 -25.84
N ILE A 674 -5.98 -22.85 -25.31
CA ILE A 674 -6.30 -24.21 -24.85
C ILE A 674 -5.73 -24.52 -23.46
N LEU A 675 -6.46 -25.34 -22.71
CA LEU A 675 -5.96 -26.08 -21.56
C LEU A 675 -5.48 -27.46 -22.02
N VAL A 676 -4.37 -27.93 -21.48
CA VAL A 676 -3.73 -29.18 -21.88
C VAL A 676 -3.49 -30.02 -20.64
N MET A 677 -4.17 -31.16 -20.52
CA MET A 677 -3.91 -32.13 -19.46
C MET A 677 -2.67 -32.96 -19.82
N CYS A 678 -1.72 -33.11 -18.89
CA CYS A 678 -0.46 -33.80 -19.08
C CYS A 678 -0.22 -34.93 -18.07
N ASP A 679 0.51 -35.94 -18.53
CA ASP A 679 1.26 -36.87 -17.68
C ASP A 679 2.61 -36.28 -17.25
N CYS A 680 3.18 -36.79 -16.17
CA CYS A 680 4.52 -36.44 -15.69
C CYS A 680 5.48 -37.63 -15.75
N TYR A 681 6.68 -37.39 -16.27
CA TYR A 681 7.74 -38.37 -16.45
C TYR A 681 9.10 -37.78 -16.02
N THR A 682 10.05 -38.63 -15.68
CA THR A 682 11.45 -38.23 -15.53
C THR A 682 12.05 -37.86 -16.90
N PRO A 683 13.22 -37.17 -16.93
CA PRO A 683 13.94 -36.91 -18.18
C PRO A 683 14.27 -38.18 -18.98
N GLN A 684 14.41 -39.32 -18.31
CA GLN A 684 14.67 -40.63 -18.92
C GLN A 684 13.40 -41.29 -19.50
N GLY A 685 12.23 -40.69 -19.31
CA GLY A 685 10.97 -41.19 -19.85
C GLY A 685 10.22 -42.14 -18.92
N GLU A 686 10.59 -42.24 -17.65
CA GLU A 686 9.92 -43.11 -16.67
C GLU A 686 8.78 -42.35 -15.97
N PRO A 687 7.60 -42.94 -15.76
CA PRO A 687 6.49 -42.26 -15.07
C PRO A 687 6.86 -42.02 -13.60
N ILE A 688 6.74 -40.78 -13.14
CA ILE A 688 7.06 -40.44 -11.74
C ILE A 688 6.05 -41.09 -10.77
N PRO A 689 6.37 -41.31 -9.48
CA PRO A 689 5.49 -42.00 -8.53
C PRO A 689 4.09 -41.40 -8.36
N THR A 690 3.95 -40.09 -8.57
CA THR A 690 2.67 -39.36 -8.50
C THR A 690 1.87 -39.41 -9.82
N ASN A 691 2.41 -39.96 -10.91
CA ASN A 691 1.68 -40.12 -12.17
C ASN A 691 0.74 -41.33 -12.08
N LYS A 692 -0.47 -41.12 -11.55
CA LYS A 692 -1.49 -42.18 -11.44
C LYS A 692 -2.19 -42.47 -12.77
N ARG A 693 -2.20 -41.50 -13.67
CA ARG A 693 -2.78 -41.63 -15.02
C ARG A 693 -2.09 -42.71 -15.85
N HIS A 694 -0.77 -42.84 -15.78
CA HIS A 694 -0.03 -43.88 -16.50
C HIS A 694 -0.53 -45.30 -16.18
N ASN A 695 -0.73 -45.62 -14.89
CA ASN A 695 -1.23 -46.94 -14.50
C ASN A 695 -2.71 -47.13 -14.85
N ALA A 696 -3.54 -46.09 -14.69
CA ALA A 696 -4.92 -46.13 -15.14
C ALA A 696 -5.03 -46.38 -16.65
N ALA A 697 -4.18 -45.74 -17.46
CA ALA A 697 -4.14 -45.91 -18.89
C ALA A 697 -3.80 -47.36 -19.29
N LYS A 698 -2.92 -48.06 -18.56
CA LYS A 698 -2.65 -49.49 -18.78
C LYS A 698 -3.90 -50.35 -18.58
N ILE A 699 -4.65 -50.11 -17.51
CA ILE A 699 -5.90 -50.84 -17.23
C ILE A 699 -6.94 -50.56 -18.32
N PHE A 700 -7.16 -49.29 -18.67
CA PHE A 700 -8.14 -48.91 -19.69
C PHE A 700 -7.75 -49.32 -21.12
N SER A 701 -6.47 -49.61 -21.36
CA SER A 701 -5.99 -50.14 -22.64
C SER A 701 -6.03 -51.68 -22.69
N HIS A 702 -6.35 -52.37 -21.59
CA HIS A 702 -6.45 -53.82 -21.58
C HIS A 702 -7.61 -54.28 -22.48
N PRO A 703 -7.42 -55.27 -23.38
CA PRO A 703 -8.44 -55.68 -24.35
C PRO A 703 -9.81 -55.99 -23.74
N ASP A 704 -9.83 -56.71 -22.61
CA ASP A 704 -11.07 -57.06 -21.89
C ASP A 704 -11.80 -55.82 -21.33
N VAL A 705 -11.07 -54.77 -20.96
CA VAL A 705 -11.67 -53.52 -20.46
C VAL A 705 -12.19 -52.67 -21.61
N VAL A 706 -11.43 -52.58 -22.71
CA VAL A 706 -11.83 -51.88 -23.94
C VAL A 706 -13.13 -52.47 -24.50
N ALA A 707 -13.25 -53.80 -24.52
CA ALA A 707 -14.42 -54.50 -25.03
C ALA A 707 -15.70 -54.20 -24.23
N GLU A 708 -15.56 -53.96 -22.92
CA GLU A 708 -16.67 -53.68 -22.00
C GLU A 708 -17.04 -52.20 -21.91
N GLU A 709 -16.29 -51.29 -22.54
CA GLU A 709 -16.59 -49.85 -22.64
C GLU A 709 -17.09 -49.23 -21.30
N PRO A 710 -16.24 -49.18 -20.27
CA PRO A 710 -16.62 -48.72 -18.94
C PRO A 710 -16.98 -47.23 -18.94
N TRP A 711 -18.19 -46.92 -18.48
CA TRP A 711 -18.71 -45.56 -18.33
C TRP A 711 -18.68 -45.13 -16.87
N TYR A 712 -18.29 -43.88 -16.66
CA TYR A 712 -18.27 -43.23 -15.36
C TYR A 712 -19.07 -41.94 -15.37
N GLY A 713 -19.90 -41.74 -14.35
CA GLY A 713 -20.48 -40.45 -13.99
C GLY A 713 -20.03 -40.09 -12.58
N ILE A 714 -19.21 -39.06 -12.42
CA ILE A 714 -18.63 -38.71 -11.12
C ILE A 714 -19.28 -37.44 -10.60
N GLU A 715 -19.81 -37.53 -9.39
CA GLU A 715 -20.50 -36.48 -8.65
C GLU A 715 -19.49 -35.83 -7.70
N GLN A 716 -18.85 -34.73 -8.12
CA GLN A 716 -17.84 -34.05 -7.33
C GLN A 716 -18.48 -33.04 -6.38
N GLU A 717 -18.49 -33.34 -5.09
CA GLU A 717 -18.86 -32.38 -4.05
C GLU A 717 -17.64 -31.55 -3.61
N TYR A 718 -17.87 -30.31 -3.19
CA TYR A 718 -16.85 -29.39 -2.68
C TYR A 718 -17.47 -28.33 -1.77
N THR A 719 -16.63 -27.65 -0.98
CA THR A 719 -17.09 -26.59 -0.08
C THR A 719 -16.33 -25.29 -0.32
N LEU A 720 -17.07 -24.17 -0.39
CA LEU A 720 -16.53 -22.81 -0.49
C LEU A 720 -16.40 -22.20 0.91
N LEU A 721 -15.22 -21.67 1.24
CA LEU A 721 -14.89 -21.11 2.55
C LEU A 721 -14.45 -19.63 2.42
N GLN A 722 -14.86 -18.78 3.38
CA GLN A 722 -14.27 -17.46 3.60
C GLN A 722 -13.09 -17.56 4.57
N LYS A 723 -12.26 -16.51 4.69
CA LYS A 723 -11.09 -16.48 5.59
C LYS A 723 -11.45 -16.77 7.06
N ASP A 724 -12.72 -16.58 7.47
CA ASP A 724 -13.21 -16.70 8.86
C ASP A 724 -14.54 -17.49 9.07
N GLY A 725 -14.97 -18.39 8.17
CA GLY A 725 -16.08 -19.35 8.47
C GLY A 725 -17.12 -19.61 7.35
N PRO A 726 -18.09 -20.51 7.58
CA PRO A 726 -19.05 -20.98 6.55
C PRO A 726 -20.33 -20.13 6.43
N TYR A 727 -20.95 -20.10 5.24
CA TYR A 727 -22.20 -19.38 4.90
C TYR A 727 -23.45 -20.30 4.84
N TYR A 728 -24.67 -19.87 5.27
CA TYR A 728 -25.99 -20.60 5.45
C TYR A 728 -26.93 -20.76 4.18
N CYS A 729 -28.07 -21.50 4.10
CA CYS A 729 -28.61 -22.09 2.82
C CYS A 729 -30.04 -21.75 2.23
N GLY A 730 -30.22 -21.86 0.87
CA GLY A 730 -31.46 -21.82 0.01
C GLY A 730 -31.51 -20.75 -1.17
N ALA A 731 -32.62 -20.53 -1.90
CA ALA A 731 -32.70 -19.46 -2.92
C ALA A 731 -33.04 -18.08 -2.30
N GLY A 732 -32.26 -17.05 -2.63
CA GLY A 732 -32.30 -15.73 -1.97
C GLY A 732 -30.92 -15.32 -1.48
N ALA A 733 -30.70 -14.01 -1.26
CA ALA A 733 -29.40 -13.47 -0.81
C ALA A 733 -28.97 -13.98 0.57
N ASP A 734 -29.94 -14.45 1.38
CA ASP A 734 -29.78 -15.00 2.73
C ASP A 734 -29.37 -16.47 2.76
N LYS A 735 -29.18 -17.08 1.59
CA LYS A 735 -29.34 -18.52 1.42
C LYS A 735 -28.48 -19.15 0.28
N ALA A 736 -28.19 -18.49 -0.84
CA ALA A 736 -27.44 -19.08 -1.97
C ALA A 736 -26.01 -18.53 -2.10
N PHE A 737 -25.14 -18.83 -1.15
CA PHE A 737 -23.77 -18.28 -1.16
C PHE A 737 -22.87 -18.99 -2.17
N GLY A 738 -22.20 -18.20 -3.02
CA GLY A 738 -21.27 -18.70 -4.03
C GLY A 738 -21.91 -19.17 -5.34
N ARG A 739 -23.22 -18.96 -5.56
CA ARG A 739 -23.88 -19.37 -6.82
C ARG A 739 -23.22 -18.77 -8.06
N ASP A 740 -22.71 -17.54 -7.98
CA ASP A 740 -22.00 -16.89 -9.09
C ASP A 740 -20.75 -17.68 -9.50
N VAL A 741 -20.03 -18.27 -8.54
CA VAL A 741 -18.88 -19.16 -8.79
C VAL A 741 -19.37 -20.43 -9.49
N VAL A 742 -20.45 -21.05 -9.00
CA VAL A 742 -20.97 -22.31 -9.53
C VAL A 742 -21.51 -22.15 -10.95
N ASP A 743 -22.32 -21.14 -11.21
CA ASP A 743 -22.87 -20.88 -12.54
C ASP A 743 -21.78 -20.48 -13.54
N ALA A 744 -20.75 -19.74 -13.09
CA ALA A 744 -19.58 -19.44 -13.91
C ALA A 744 -18.78 -20.72 -14.23
N HIS A 745 -18.57 -21.60 -13.24
CA HIS A 745 -17.88 -22.87 -13.41
C HIS A 745 -18.62 -23.80 -14.37
N TYR A 746 -19.94 -23.91 -14.23
CA TYR A 746 -20.77 -24.72 -15.12
C TYR A 746 -20.65 -24.26 -16.57
N LYS A 747 -20.78 -22.95 -16.82
CA LYS A 747 -20.60 -22.36 -18.17
C LYS A 747 -19.18 -22.52 -18.70
N ALA A 748 -18.17 -22.39 -17.83
CA ALA A 748 -16.77 -22.55 -18.20
C ALA A 748 -16.46 -24.01 -18.59
N CYS A 749 -17.00 -25.00 -17.87
CA CYS A 749 -16.88 -26.41 -18.21
C CYS A 749 -17.54 -26.74 -19.55
N LEU A 750 -18.77 -26.24 -19.78
CA LEU A 750 -19.45 -26.38 -21.07
C LEU A 750 -18.66 -25.75 -22.23
N TYR A 751 -18.09 -24.57 -22.02
CA TYR A 751 -17.24 -23.91 -23.02
C TYR A 751 -15.96 -24.71 -23.30
N ALA A 752 -15.32 -25.23 -22.25
CA ALA A 752 -14.10 -26.02 -22.34
C ALA A 752 -14.29 -27.35 -23.08
N GLY A 753 -15.54 -27.81 -23.20
CA GLY A 753 -15.90 -29.11 -23.78
C GLY A 753 -15.90 -30.26 -22.77
N ILE A 754 -15.93 -29.95 -21.48
CA ILE A 754 -16.14 -30.96 -20.43
C ILE A 754 -17.60 -31.42 -20.50
N ASN A 755 -17.82 -32.74 -20.48
CA ASN A 755 -19.12 -33.38 -20.46
C ASN A 755 -19.76 -33.29 -19.06
N ILE A 756 -20.00 -32.05 -18.62
CA ILE A 756 -20.67 -31.74 -17.37
C ILE A 756 -22.18 -31.94 -17.55
N SER A 757 -22.79 -32.76 -16.69
CA SER A 757 -24.20 -33.16 -16.82
C SER A 757 -25.14 -32.42 -15.89
N GLY A 758 -24.61 -31.75 -14.85
CA GLY A 758 -25.42 -30.97 -13.93
C GLY A 758 -24.63 -30.35 -12.78
N ILE A 759 -25.36 -29.58 -11.98
CA ILE A 759 -24.92 -28.96 -10.73
C ILE A 759 -26.09 -28.91 -9.74
N ASN A 760 -25.81 -28.94 -8.44
CA ASN A 760 -26.78 -28.67 -7.39
C ASN A 760 -26.11 -28.10 -6.14
N GLY A 761 -26.91 -27.43 -5.30
CA GLY A 761 -26.48 -27.09 -3.94
C GLY A 761 -26.59 -28.32 -3.05
N GLU A 762 -25.61 -28.51 -2.17
CA GLU A 762 -25.56 -29.65 -1.25
C GLU A 762 -26.13 -29.34 0.13
N VAL A 763 -26.19 -30.37 0.98
CA VAL A 763 -26.81 -30.30 2.32
C VAL A 763 -26.08 -29.32 3.23
N MET A 764 -24.74 -29.31 3.24
CA MET A 764 -23.99 -28.35 4.05
C MET A 764 -23.99 -26.97 3.38
N PRO A 765 -24.21 -25.90 4.14
CA PRO A 765 -24.14 -24.56 3.59
C PRO A 765 -22.75 -24.18 3.04
N GLY A 766 -22.74 -23.62 1.82
CA GLY A 766 -21.51 -23.39 1.04
C GLY A 766 -20.95 -24.64 0.35
N GLN A 767 -21.59 -25.80 0.51
CA GLN A 767 -21.28 -27.04 -0.22
C GLN A 767 -22.08 -27.10 -1.52
N TRP A 768 -21.41 -27.55 -2.57
CA TRP A 768 -21.97 -27.65 -3.92
C TRP A 768 -21.48 -28.92 -4.60
N GLU A 769 -22.20 -29.36 -5.62
CA GLU A 769 -21.86 -30.50 -6.43
C GLU A 769 -21.87 -30.14 -7.92
N PHE A 770 -20.95 -30.73 -8.68
CA PHE A 770 -21.04 -30.82 -10.13
C PHE A 770 -20.84 -32.27 -10.59
N GLN A 771 -21.56 -32.68 -11.63
CA GLN A 771 -21.47 -34.03 -12.17
C GLN A 771 -20.79 -34.02 -13.54
N VAL A 772 -19.79 -34.88 -13.74
CA VAL A 772 -19.13 -35.10 -15.04
C VAL A 772 -19.42 -36.51 -15.53
N GLY A 773 -19.99 -36.62 -16.73
CA GLY A 773 -20.26 -37.89 -17.39
C GLY A 773 -21.71 -38.03 -17.90
N PRO A 774 -22.05 -39.17 -18.49
CA PRO A 774 -21.21 -40.37 -18.61
C PRO A 774 -20.00 -40.14 -19.54
N SER A 775 -18.81 -40.55 -19.09
CA SER A 775 -17.55 -40.49 -19.84
C SER A 775 -16.83 -41.85 -19.81
N VAL A 776 -16.14 -42.18 -20.90
CA VAL A 776 -15.52 -43.51 -21.09
C VAL A 776 -14.10 -43.55 -20.54
N GLY A 777 -13.80 -44.54 -19.69
CA GLY A 777 -12.44 -44.87 -19.26
C GLY A 777 -11.63 -43.66 -18.78
N ILE A 778 -10.43 -43.48 -19.36
CA ILE A 778 -9.47 -42.45 -18.95
C ILE A 778 -10.01 -41.02 -19.11
N ALA A 779 -10.92 -40.79 -20.05
CA ALA A 779 -11.47 -39.46 -20.32
C ALA A 779 -12.33 -38.95 -19.16
N ALA A 780 -12.94 -39.84 -18.37
CA ALA A 780 -13.69 -39.45 -17.18
C ALA A 780 -12.78 -38.78 -16.14
N ALA A 781 -11.59 -39.36 -15.93
CA ALA A 781 -10.63 -38.82 -14.98
C ALA A 781 -9.93 -37.54 -15.50
N ASP A 782 -9.57 -37.50 -16.79
CA ASP A 782 -9.03 -36.29 -17.43
C ASP A 782 -9.98 -35.09 -17.24
N GLN A 783 -11.28 -35.29 -17.48
CA GLN A 783 -12.28 -34.23 -17.36
C GLN A 783 -12.52 -33.77 -15.93
N ILE A 784 -12.55 -34.67 -14.94
CA ILE A 784 -12.69 -34.28 -13.52
C ILE A 784 -11.51 -33.42 -13.07
N TRP A 785 -10.28 -33.76 -13.45
CA TRP A 785 -9.10 -32.95 -13.10
C TRP A 785 -9.15 -31.55 -13.71
N VAL A 786 -9.55 -31.44 -14.98
CA VAL A 786 -9.68 -30.14 -15.64
C VAL A 786 -10.86 -29.34 -15.07
N ALA A 787 -11.97 -29.99 -14.73
CA ALA A 787 -13.10 -29.36 -14.05
C ALA A 787 -12.70 -28.80 -12.67
N ARG A 788 -11.93 -29.56 -11.88
CA ARG A 788 -11.38 -29.10 -10.59
C ARG A 788 -10.45 -27.90 -10.77
N TYR A 789 -9.60 -27.91 -11.79
CA TYR A 789 -8.74 -26.76 -12.11
C TYR A 789 -9.54 -25.51 -12.49
N ILE A 790 -10.55 -25.64 -13.36
CA ILE A 790 -11.42 -24.52 -13.72
C ILE A 790 -12.13 -23.97 -12.49
N LEU A 791 -12.60 -24.83 -11.58
CA LEU A 791 -13.24 -24.42 -10.33
C LEU A 791 -12.30 -23.60 -9.45
N GLU A 792 -11.10 -24.11 -9.18
CA GLU A 792 -10.09 -23.43 -8.36
C GLU A 792 -9.70 -22.06 -8.97
N ARG A 793 -9.57 -21.98 -10.30
CA ARG A 793 -9.29 -20.72 -11.01
C ARG A 793 -10.42 -19.69 -10.87
N ILE A 794 -11.67 -20.13 -10.89
CA ILE A 794 -12.82 -19.23 -10.69
C ILE A 794 -12.91 -18.78 -9.24
N THR A 795 -12.66 -19.67 -8.28
CA THR A 795 -12.62 -19.29 -6.86
C THR A 795 -11.48 -18.31 -6.57
N GLU A 796 -10.33 -18.44 -7.24
CA GLU A 796 -9.25 -17.44 -7.16
C GLU A 796 -9.71 -16.06 -7.63
N ILE A 797 -10.38 -15.97 -8.78
CA ILE A 797 -10.93 -14.70 -9.31
C ILE A 797 -11.96 -14.10 -8.34
N ALA A 798 -12.75 -14.94 -7.69
CA ALA A 798 -13.76 -14.53 -6.71
C ALA A 798 -13.17 -14.22 -5.31
N GLY A 799 -11.89 -14.51 -5.05
CA GLY A 799 -11.28 -14.36 -3.73
C GLY A 799 -11.82 -15.33 -2.67
N VAL A 800 -12.29 -16.52 -3.08
CA VAL A 800 -12.90 -17.54 -2.20
C VAL A 800 -11.97 -18.76 -2.11
N VAL A 801 -11.93 -19.44 -0.96
CA VAL A 801 -11.12 -20.64 -0.78
C VAL A 801 -11.94 -21.89 -1.11
N LEU A 802 -11.44 -22.71 -2.04
CA LEU A 802 -11.99 -24.04 -2.36
C LEU A 802 -11.44 -25.10 -1.40
N SER A 803 -12.33 -25.93 -0.84
CA SER A 803 -11.95 -27.14 -0.11
C SER A 803 -12.54 -28.40 -0.77
N LEU A 804 -11.67 -29.39 -0.98
CA LEU A 804 -12.02 -30.76 -1.33
C LEU A 804 -11.82 -31.71 -0.14
N ASP A 805 -11.70 -31.20 1.09
CA ASP A 805 -11.58 -32.08 2.27
C ASP A 805 -12.88 -32.91 2.43
N PRO A 806 -12.79 -34.22 2.74
CA PRO A 806 -13.98 -35.07 2.92
C PRO A 806 -14.86 -34.67 4.10
N LYS A 807 -14.32 -33.93 5.08
CA LYS A 807 -15.04 -33.45 6.26
C LYS A 807 -14.49 -32.08 6.68
N PRO A 808 -14.82 -31.01 5.94
CA PRO A 808 -14.21 -29.69 6.13
C PRO A 808 -14.58 -29.06 7.47
N ILE A 809 -15.78 -29.32 7.97
CA ILE A 809 -16.26 -28.87 9.29
C ILE A 809 -16.61 -30.09 10.15
N LYS A 810 -16.09 -30.10 11.39
CA LYS A 810 -16.38 -31.15 12.38
C LYS A 810 -17.79 -30.98 12.95
N GLY A 811 -18.38 -32.07 13.44
CA GLY A 811 -19.70 -32.07 14.07
C GLY A 811 -20.81 -32.54 13.13
N ASP A 812 -22.03 -32.03 13.38
CA ASP A 812 -23.30 -32.47 12.77
C ASP A 812 -23.54 -31.87 11.36
N TRP A 813 -22.47 -31.73 10.58
CA TRP A 813 -22.51 -31.25 9.19
C TRP A 813 -22.21 -32.38 8.23
N ASN A 814 -22.78 -32.35 7.03
CA ASN A 814 -22.44 -33.35 6.01
C ASN A 814 -20.96 -33.29 5.64
N GLY A 815 -20.39 -34.44 5.23
CA GLY A 815 -19.08 -34.46 4.58
C GLY A 815 -19.22 -34.34 3.06
N ALA A 816 -18.08 -34.23 2.37
CA ALA A 816 -18.03 -34.10 0.92
C ALA A 816 -17.57 -35.40 0.23
N GLY A 817 -18.38 -35.90 -0.69
CA GLY A 817 -18.13 -37.11 -1.48
C GLY A 817 -17.64 -36.87 -2.91
N ALA A 818 -17.23 -37.95 -3.55
CA ALA A 818 -17.04 -38.02 -5.01
C ALA A 818 -17.75 -39.27 -5.57
N HIS A 819 -19.08 -39.33 -5.44
CA HIS A 819 -19.81 -40.56 -5.78
C HIS A 819 -19.57 -40.94 -7.24
N THR A 820 -19.27 -42.21 -7.48
CA THR A 820 -18.85 -42.70 -8.79
C THR A 820 -19.89 -43.68 -9.32
N ASN A 821 -20.70 -43.19 -10.26
CA ASN A 821 -21.62 -44.01 -11.04
C ASN A 821 -20.83 -44.81 -12.08
N TYR A 822 -21.03 -46.13 -12.14
CA TYR A 822 -20.27 -47.02 -13.01
C TYR A 822 -21.17 -48.03 -13.73
N SER A 823 -20.88 -48.24 -15.01
CA SER A 823 -21.45 -49.35 -15.79
C SER A 823 -20.51 -49.81 -16.88
N THR A 824 -20.66 -51.06 -17.30
CA THR A 824 -20.06 -51.61 -18.52
C THR A 824 -21.13 -51.81 -19.57
N LYS A 825 -20.72 -52.08 -20.82
CA LYS A 825 -21.62 -52.37 -21.93
C LYS A 825 -22.59 -53.49 -21.56
N THR A 826 -22.09 -54.57 -20.97
CA THR A 826 -22.93 -55.70 -20.52
C THR A 826 -23.88 -55.36 -19.38
N MET A 827 -23.52 -54.43 -18.49
CA MET A 827 -24.45 -53.94 -17.45
C MET A 827 -25.61 -53.11 -18.02
N ARG A 828 -25.41 -52.46 -19.17
CA ARG A 828 -26.41 -51.62 -19.84
C ARG A 828 -27.32 -52.39 -20.80
N GLU A 829 -26.97 -53.63 -21.11
CA GLU A 829 -27.74 -54.54 -21.99
C GLU A 829 -28.82 -55.33 -21.21
N PRO A 830 -29.84 -55.90 -21.89
CA PRO A 830 -30.86 -56.72 -21.23
C PRO A 830 -30.27 -57.85 -20.37
N GLY A 831 -30.68 -57.94 -19.10
CA GLY A 831 -30.11 -58.88 -18.12
C GLY A 831 -28.89 -58.35 -17.37
N GLY A 832 -28.46 -57.11 -17.64
CA GLY A 832 -27.29 -56.49 -17.03
C GLY A 832 -27.36 -56.33 -15.50
N TYR A 833 -28.54 -56.38 -14.88
CA TYR A 833 -28.68 -56.31 -13.42
C TYR A 833 -27.95 -57.43 -12.68
N GLU A 834 -27.89 -58.64 -13.25
CA GLU A 834 -27.11 -59.74 -12.66
C GLU A 834 -25.59 -59.50 -12.78
N VAL A 835 -25.15 -58.80 -13.83
CA VAL A 835 -23.76 -58.36 -13.99
C VAL A 835 -23.42 -57.29 -12.94
N ILE A 836 -24.35 -56.36 -12.68
CA ILE A 836 -24.22 -55.35 -11.63
C ILE A 836 -24.04 -56.02 -10.26
N LYS A 837 -24.89 -56.99 -9.89
CA LYS A 837 -24.77 -57.71 -8.61
C LYS A 837 -23.41 -58.39 -8.46
N LYS A 838 -22.95 -59.09 -9.50
CA LYS A 838 -21.62 -59.74 -9.52
C LYS A 838 -20.48 -58.73 -9.35
N ALA A 839 -20.57 -57.57 -10.00
CA ALA A 839 -19.57 -56.51 -9.83
C ALA A 839 -19.54 -55.96 -8.40
N ILE A 840 -20.72 -55.75 -7.79
CA ILE A 840 -20.85 -55.31 -6.40
C ILE A 840 -20.26 -56.34 -5.43
N GLU A 841 -20.49 -57.64 -5.64
CA GLU A 841 -19.88 -58.70 -4.84
C GLU A 841 -18.35 -58.67 -4.89
N LYS A 842 -17.77 -58.47 -6.08
CA LYS A 842 -16.31 -58.32 -6.24
C LYS A 842 -15.78 -57.10 -5.47
N LEU A 843 -16.47 -55.95 -5.57
CA LEU A 843 -16.10 -54.73 -4.83
C LEU A 843 -16.19 -54.91 -3.31
N GLY A 844 -17.12 -55.74 -2.83
CA GLY A 844 -17.22 -56.10 -1.41
C GLY A 844 -16.00 -56.89 -0.92
N LYS A 845 -15.51 -57.84 -1.71
CA LYS A 845 -14.30 -58.63 -1.39
C LYS A 845 -13.02 -57.78 -1.35
N LYS A 846 -12.99 -56.70 -2.11
CA LYS A 846 -11.86 -55.75 -2.18
C LYS A 846 -12.10 -54.44 -1.42
N HIS A 847 -13.07 -54.42 -0.49
CA HIS A 847 -13.50 -53.20 0.17
C HIS A 847 -12.36 -52.43 0.86
N ALA A 848 -11.55 -53.12 1.66
CA ALA A 848 -10.45 -52.49 2.41
C ALA A 848 -9.38 -51.88 1.49
N GLU A 849 -9.04 -52.58 0.39
CA GLU A 849 -8.07 -52.09 -0.60
C GLU A 849 -8.58 -50.84 -1.32
N HIS A 850 -9.86 -50.81 -1.69
CA HIS A 850 -10.49 -49.63 -2.28
C HIS A 850 -10.53 -48.45 -1.29
N ILE A 851 -10.96 -48.68 -0.04
CA ILE A 851 -11.03 -47.62 0.98
C ILE A 851 -9.67 -46.95 1.19
N ALA A 852 -8.58 -47.72 1.23
CA ALA A 852 -7.23 -47.19 1.36
C ALA A 852 -6.82 -46.23 0.22
N ALA A 853 -7.45 -46.36 -0.96
CA ALA A 853 -7.18 -45.55 -2.14
C ALA A 853 -8.24 -44.46 -2.42
N TYR A 854 -9.33 -44.44 -1.66
CA TYR A 854 -10.52 -43.61 -1.93
C TYR A 854 -10.47 -42.20 -1.32
N GLY A 855 -9.26 -41.71 -1.02
CA GLY A 855 -8.99 -40.37 -0.50
C GLY A 855 -8.62 -40.36 0.99
N GLU A 856 -7.62 -39.55 1.33
CA GLU A 856 -7.14 -39.40 2.71
C GLU A 856 -8.16 -38.63 3.56
N GLY A 857 -8.34 -39.04 4.82
CA GLY A 857 -9.25 -38.38 5.76
C GLY A 857 -10.70 -38.85 5.69
N ASN A 858 -10.98 -39.88 4.87
CA ASN A 858 -12.32 -40.39 4.62
C ASN A 858 -12.93 -41.06 5.87
N GLU A 859 -12.13 -41.47 6.86
CA GLU A 859 -12.57 -41.99 8.16
C GLU A 859 -13.40 -40.97 8.96
N ARG A 860 -13.20 -39.66 8.71
CA ARG A 860 -14.00 -38.59 9.31
C ARG A 860 -15.38 -38.41 8.65
N ARG A 861 -15.53 -38.92 7.42
CA ARG A 861 -16.75 -38.82 6.61
C ARG A 861 -17.61 -40.08 6.72
N LEU A 862 -17.03 -41.25 6.43
CA LEU A 862 -17.70 -42.55 6.40
C LEU A 862 -17.93 -43.11 7.80
N THR A 863 -18.90 -42.57 8.51
CA THR A 863 -19.19 -42.89 9.93
C THR A 863 -20.49 -43.67 10.14
N GLY A 864 -21.21 -43.98 9.05
CA GLY A 864 -22.56 -44.58 9.12
C GLY A 864 -23.69 -43.57 9.39
N ARG A 865 -23.36 -42.28 9.55
CA ARG A 865 -24.31 -41.15 9.68
C ARG A 865 -24.26 -40.27 8.43
N HIS A 866 -25.20 -39.32 8.32
CA HIS A 866 -25.23 -38.32 7.23
C HIS A 866 -25.15 -38.92 5.82
N GLU A 867 -26.04 -39.87 5.52
CA GLU A 867 -26.12 -40.52 4.19
C GLU A 867 -24.86 -41.29 3.75
N THR A 868 -24.05 -41.79 4.69
CA THR A 868 -22.88 -42.64 4.40
C THR A 868 -22.95 -43.98 5.14
N ALA A 869 -22.22 -44.99 4.65
CA ALA A 869 -21.95 -46.22 5.39
C ALA A 869 -20.72 -46.04 6.31
N ASP A 870 -20.61 -46.89 7.35
CA ASP A 870 -19.39 -46.94 8.18
C ASP A 870 -18.22 -47.49 7.35
N ILE A 871 -17.04 -46.87 7.51
CA ILE A 871 -15.83 -47.14 6.71
C ILE A 871 -15.36 -48.59 6.74
N ASN A 872 -15.70 -49.36 7.79
CA ASN A 872 -15.30 -50.76 7.94
C ASN A 872 -16.37 -51.74 7.44
N THR A 873 -17.56 -51.25 7.09
CA THR A 873 -18.68 -52.09 6.66
C THR A 873 -19.01 -51.89 5.19
N PHE A 874 -19.00 -52.97 4.43
CA PHE A 874 -19.50 -52.98 3.06
C PHE A 874 -20.98 -53.38 3.04
N LYS A 875 -21.83 -52.48 2.54
CA LYS A 875 -23.26 -52.72 2.33
C LYS A 875 -23.67 -52.20 0.98
N TRP A 876 -24.62 -52.87 0.34
CA TRP A 876 -25.28 -52.34 -0.86
C TRP A 876 -26.79 -52.49 -0.75
N GLY A 877 -27.54 -51.66 -1.47
CA GLY A 877 -28.99 -51.76 -1.51
C GLY A 877 -29.63 -50.89 -2.58
N VAL A 878 -30.89 -51.19 -2.89
CA VAL A 878 -31.66 -50.41 -3.85
C VAL A 878 -32.23 -49.17 -3.18
N ALA A 879 -31.99 -48.00 -3.78
CA ALA A 879 -32.37 -46.68 -3.25
C ALA A 879 -31.89 -46.40 -1.81
N ASN A 880 -30.91 -47.15 -1.30
CA ASN A 880 -30.40 -46.98 0.05
C ASN A 880 -29.18 -46.05 0.06
N ARG A 881 -29.38 -44.80 0.48
CA ARG A 881 -28.30 -43.82 0.62
C ARG A 881 -27.32 -44.17 1.75
N GLY A 882 -27.74 -44.86 2.80
CA GLY A 882 -26.84 -45.30 3.89
C GLY A 882 -25.96 -46.50 3.53
N ALA A 883 -26.00 -46.98 2.29
CA ALA A 883 -25.17 -48.09 1.82
C ALA A 883 -23.86 -47.59 1.18
N SER A 884 -22.86 -48.46 1.14
CA SER A 884 -21.58 -48.21 0.47
C SER A 884 -21.77 -48.12 -1.05
N ILE A 885 -22.59 -49.01 -1.61
CA ILE A 885 -23.01 -48.98 -3.02
C ILE A 885 -24.54 -48.89 -3.10
N ARG A 886 -25.02 -47.96 -3.93
CA ARG A 886 -26.45 -47.78 -4.20
C ARG A 886 -26.77 -48.21 -5.62
N VAL A 887 -27.89 -48.91 -5.80
CA VAL A 887 -28.49 -49.14 -7.12
C VAL A 887 -29.78 -48.34 -7.22
N GLY A 888 -29.97 -47.61 -8.33
CA GLY A 888 -31.17 -46.81 -8.57
C GLY A 888 -32.42 -47.66 -8.77
N ARG A 889 -33.60 -47.11 -8.44
CA ARG A 889 -34.90 -47.80 -8.68
C ARG A 889 -35.12 -48.10 -10.15
N ASP A 890 -34.73 -47.18 -11.03
CA ASP A 890 -34.90 -47.36 -12.47
C ASP A 890 -34.02 -48.50 -13.00
N THR A 891 -32.77 -48.62 -12.51
CA THR A 891 -31.89 -49.75 -12.85
C THR A 891 -32.42 -51.09 -12.36
N GLU A 892 -32.98 -51.16 -11.14
CA GLU A 892 -33.63 -52.37 -10.63
C GLU A 892 -34.85 -52.74 -11.49
N LYS A 893 -35.71 -51.76 -11.78
CA LYS A 893 -36.96 -51.93 -12.52
C LYS A 893 -36.70 -52.37 -13.97
N ASP A 894 -35.73 -51.76 -14.63
CA ASP A 894 -35.41 -52.02 -16.05
C ASP A 894 -34.53 -53.26 -16.23
N GLY A 895 -34.00 -53.84 -15.14
CA GLY A 895 -33.15 -55.03 -15.17
C GLY A 895 -31.78 -54.80 -15.81
N LYS A 896 -31.36 -53.54 -15.97
CA LYS A 896 -30.10 -53.08 -16.58
C LYS A 896 -29.83 -51.63 -16.23
N GLY A 897 -28.57 -51.20 -16.24
CA GLY A 897 -28.21 -49.81 -15.93
C GLY A 897 -26.82 -49.66 -15.31
N TYR A 898 -26.74 -48.97 -14.18
CA TYR A 898 -25.49 -48.66 -13.47
C TYR A 898 -25.65 -48.78 -11.94
N PHE A 899 -24.55 -48.80 -11.22
CA PHE A 899 -24.54 -48.62 -9.76
C PHE A 899 -23.71 -47.40 -9.36
N GLU A 900 -23.93 -46.89 -8.17
CA GLU A 900 -23.28 -45.73 -7.59
C GLU A 900 -22.39 -46.17 -6.41
N ASP A 901 -21.07 -46.06 -6.56
CA ASP A 901 -20.14 -46.24 -5.44
C ASP A 901 -20.02 -44.94 -4.65
N ARG A 902 -20.53 -44.94 -3.41
CA ARG A 902 -20.64 -43.74 -2.56
C ARG A 902 -19.45 -43.54 -1.62
N ARG A 903 -18.52 -44.49 -1.64
CA ARG A 903 -17.35 -44.53 -0.75
C ARG A 903 -16.23 -43.54 -1.09
N PRO A 904 -15.97 -43.13 -2.35
CA PRO A 904 -14.91 -42.17 -2.64
C PRO A 904 -15.15 -40.82 -1.98
N ALA A 905 -14.10 -40.26 -1.37
CA ALA A 905 -14.10 -38.92 -0.81
C ALA A 905 -13.99 -37.84 -1.90
N SER A 906 -14.40 -36.61 -1.59
CA SER A 906 -14.28 -35.45 -2.50
C SER A 906 -12.84 -35.18 -2.97
N ASN A 907 -11.81 -35.50 -2.17
CA ASN A 907 -10.39 -35.39 -2.55
C ASN A 907 -9.83 -36.61 -3.29
N MET A 908 -10.64 -37.61 -3.65
CA MET A 908 -10.15 -38.82 -4.31
C MET A 908 -9.43 -38.50 -5.64
N ASP A 909 -8.44 -39.31 -6.01
CA ASP A 909 -7.81 -39.24 -7.33
C ASP A 909 -8.68 -40.02 -8.34
N PRO A 910 -9.28 -39.34 -9.34
CA PRO A 910 -10.17 -39.99 -10.29
C PRO A 910 -9.46 -41.06 -11.12
N TYR A 911 -8.14 -40.96 -11.38
CA TYR A 911 -7.44 -42.01 -12.12
C TYR A 911 -7.35 -43.29 -11.31
N VAL A 912 -7.11 -43.17 -10.00
CA VAL A 912 -7.02 -44.32 -9.10
C VAL A 912 -8.38 -44.97 -8.93
N VAL A 913 -9.42 -44.19 -8.56
CA VAL A 913 -10.76 -44.74 -8.29
C VAL A 913 -11.37 -45.38 -9.52
N THR A 914 -11.35 -44.69 -10.67
CA THR A 914 -11.99 -45.21 -11.89
C THR A 914 -11.31 -46.49 -12.37
N SER A 915 -9.97 -46.51 -12.43
CA SER A 915 -9.23 -47.69 -12.90
C SER A 915 -9.31 -48.86 -11.93
N MET A 916 -9.32 -48.62 -10.62
CA MET A 916 -9.47 -49.68 -9.61
C MET A 916 -10.86 -50.31 -9.63
N ILE A 917 -11.92 -49.52 -9.90
CA ILE A 917 -13.26 -50.07 -10.14
C ILE A 917 -13.27 -50.96 -11.39
N ALA A 918 -12.67 -50.52 -12.50
CA ALA A 918 -12.57 -51.34 -13.72
C ALA A 918 -11.77 -52.63 -13.47
N ASP A 919 -10.60 -52.53 -12.83
CA ASP A 919 -9.73 -53.68 -12.54
C ASP A 919 -10.45 -54.72 -11.68
N THR A 920 -11.04 -54.30 -10.54
CA THR A 920 -11.76 -55.21 -9.65
C THR A 920 -12.99 -55.83 -10.32
N THR A 921 -13.72 -55.08 -11.14
CA THR A 921 -14.97 -55.58 -11.73
C THR A 921 -14.72 -56.45 -12.96
N LEU A 922 -13.71 -56.15 -13.78
CA LEU A 922 -13.46 -56.78 -15.09
C LEU A 922 -12.27 -57.74 -15.10
N LEU A 923 -11.14 -57.37 -14.49
CA LEU A 923 -9.88 -58.13 -14.61
C LEU A 923 -9.65 -59.09 -13.45
N TRP A 924 -10.03 -58.69 -12.24
CA TRP A 924 -9.85 -59.52 -11.05
C TRP A 924 -10.76 -60.76 -11.08
N LYS A 925 -10.13 -61.93 -10.93
CA LYS A 925 -10.78 -63.25 -11.03
C LYS A 925 -11.08 -63.92 -9.68
N GLY A 926 -10.72 -63.29 -8.56
CA GLY A 926 -11.07 -63.76 -7.22
C GLY A 926 -10.50 -65.13 -6.87
N ASN A 927 -9.25 -65.16 -6.42
CA ASN A 927 -8.76 -66.26 -5.58
C ASN A 927 -9.17 -66.02 -4.14
#